data_AF-A0AA88RPK0-F1
#
_entry.id   AF-A0AA88RPK0-F1
#
_cell.length_a   1.000
_cell.length_b   1.000
_cell.length_c   1.000
_cell.angle_alpha   90.00
_cell.angle_beta   90.00
_cell.angle_gamma   90.00
#
_symmetry.space_group_name_H-M   'P 1'
#
loop_
_entity.id
_entity.type
_entity.pdbx_description
1 polymer ?
#
loop_
_entity_poly.entity_id
_entity_poly.type
_entity_poly.pdbx_seq_one_letter_code
_entity_poly.pdbx_strand_id
1 'polypeptide(L)'
;MANNHLLSSLFLVLSLAILVPSKASTAVPAIFLLGDSTLDVGTNNFVNGSIARADFPHNGVDFPNSEPTGRFSNGYNVADFLAKLMGFNKSPEPYLSLYTPRPGFGDGSFQGVNFASGASGLLNATGQNYVVVPMSEQVQQFRAVENILTAVMGRESARKLVSQSVFVFSSGSNDIFAYFIRLAAGQEVPTPAEFITSQITAYESYITELYNLGARKFGIISVGAIGCSPAQRALAINPGGDCLAIMNIFATTFHSELVTLLHDISSKLPGIKYSIGDMYTMTAHVIETPQDYNFTEVESACCGIGRYNAEEPCNIRSRLCQNRSDYLFWDLVHLAEAAAHLTADYIYHGNTTYVTPINFFQLVEDNHSTILLNTASAVPAIFLLGDSNLDVGTNNFVNGSIARGDFPYNGVDFPNGEATGRFSNGYNVADFLAQWMGFSKSPEPYLSLYTPRPSLGDGSFRGVNFASGASGLLNDTGYNWTVVPMSEQVQQFRAVKNILTAVMGQESAQKLLSESVFVFSSGTNDIFAYFMRLAAGQDVPTRAEFITSQITAYESYITELYNLGARKFGIMGVGAIGCCPAQRGLANNPGGDCLGSMNSFATTFHSELITLLHDISSRLPGIKYSLGDMYTMTMHVIETPQDYYFTEVERACCGIGRYNAEEICNIRSHLCENRNDYLFWDQFHLTETAARLAAAYLYYGNTTYVTPVNFFQLVEDNHSTILLNTEK
;
A
#
# COMPACT_ATOMS: atom_id res chain seq x y z
N MET A 1 34.29 42.83 -53.97
CA MET A 1 33.12 42.00 -54.32
C MET A 1 33.42 40.61 -53.75
N ALA A 2 33.02 40.34 -52.52
CA ALA A 2 31.70 39.87 -52.08
C ALA A 2 31.74 38.35 -51.78
N ASN A 3 31.66 38.07 -50.47
CA ASN A 3 31.27 36.87 -49.73
C ASN A 3 30.73 35.64 -50.51
N ASN A 4 31.06 34.43 -50.02
CA ASN A 4 30.13 33.69 -49.14
C ASN A 4 30.69 32.34 -48.64
N HIS A 5 30.50 32.11 -47.34
CA HIS A 5 30.58 30.83 -46.64
C HIS A 5 29.37 29.95 -46.98
N LEU A 6 29.55 28.63 -47.12
CA LEU A 6 28.49 27.62 -46.99
C LEU A 6 29.15 26.31 -46.50
N LEU A 7 29.10 26.03 -45.19
CA LEU A 7 28.20 25.05 -44.54
C LEU A 7 28.37 23.61 -45.03
N SER A 8 29.19 22.86 -44.28
CA SER A 8 29.26 21.40 -44.31
C SER A 8 28.22 20.81 -43.34
N SER A 9 27.11 20.31 -43.86
CA SER A 9 26.11 19.55 -43.10
C SER A 9 26.35 18.06 -43.28
N LEU A 10 26.83 17.42 -42.21
CA LEU A 10 26.95 15.97 -42.07
C LEU A 10 25.55 15.40 -41.78
N PHE A 11 25.03 14.54 -42.65
CA PHE A 11 23.76 13.83 -42.46
C PHE A 11 23.92 12.80 -41.32
N LEU A 12 23.26 13.07 -40.19
CA LEU A 12 23.05 12.10 -39.11
C LEU A 12 21.79 11.28 -39.45
N VAL A 13 21.97 9.98 -39.72
CA VAL A 13 20.85 9.03 -39.87
C VAL A 13 20.25 8.81 -38.48
N LEU A 14 19.09 9.44 -38.23
CA LEU A 14 18.27 9.18 -37.05
C LEU A 14 17.62 7.80 -37.21
N SER A 15 18.16 6.78 -36.54
CA SER A 15 17.43 5.55 -36.26
C SER A 15 16.33 5.86 -35.25
N LEU A 16 15.08 6.03 -35.73
CA LEU A 16 13.91 5.97 -34.86
C LEU A 16 13.82 4.55 -34.30
N ALA A 17 14.34 4.34 -33.08
CA ALA A 17 13.89 3.24 -32.26
C ALA A 17 12.43 3.53 -31.90
N ILE A 18 11.50 2.79 -32.50
CA ILE A 18 10.12 2.74 -32.06
C ILE A 18 10.17 2.18 -30.63
N LEU A 19 10.08 3.06 -29.64
CA LEU A 19 9.76 2.68 -28.27
C LEU A 19 8.40 1.99 -28.30
N VAL A 20 8.42 0.66 -28.31
CA VAL A 20 7.24 -0.12 -27.95
C VAL A 20 7.01 0.15 -26.47
N PRO A 21 5.89 0.75 -26.05
CA PRO A 21 5.62 0.96 -24.63
C PRO A 21 5.61 -0.42 -23.96
N SER A 22 6.47 -0.60 -22.96
CA SER A 22 6.41 -1.77 -22.08
C SER A 22 5.02 -1.78 -21.44
N LYS A 23 4.19 -2.78 -21.76
CA LYS A 23 2.92 -3.01 -21.07
C LYS A 23 3.22 -3.08 -19.57
N ALA A 24 2.56 -2.23 -18.78
CA ALA A 24 2.56 -2.35 -17.33
C ALA A 24 2.18 -3.79 -16.94
N SER A 25 2.96 -4.40 -16.04
CA SER A 25 2.70 -5.77 -15.59
C SER A 25 1.58 -5.74 -14.56
N THR A 26 0.46 -6.39 -14.85
CA THR A 26 -0.62 -6.60 -13.86
C THR A 26 -0.19 -7.63 -12.82
N ALA A 27 -0.66 -7.50 -11.58
CA ALA A 27 -0.28 -8.39 -10.47
C ALA A 27 -0.93 -9.80 -10.59
N VAL A 28 -2.07 -9.87 -11.27
CA VAL A 28 -2.77 -11.12 -11.65
C VAL A 28 -3.12 -11.10 -13.15
N PRO A 29 -3.31 -12.27 -13.78
CA PRO A 29 -3.67 -12.33 -15.19
C PRO A 29 -5.10 -11.84 -15.46
N ALA A 30 -6.02 -12.02 -14.51
CA ALA A 30 -7.40 -11.52 -14.62
C ALA A 30 -8.05 -11.32 -13.24
N ILE A 31 -9.10 -10.48 -13.23
CA ILE A 31 -9.97 -10.24 -12.08
C ILE A 31 -11.40 -10.64 -12.44
N PHE A 32 -12.03 -11.45 -11.60
CA PHE A 32 -13.44 -11.82 -11.75
C PHE A 32 -14.25 -11.23 -10.59
N LEU A 33 -15.23 -10.39 -10.89
CA LEU A 33 -15.99 -9.65 -9.88
C LEU A 33 -17.42 -10.19 -9.82
N LEU A 34 -17.91 -10.59 -8.64
CA LEU A 34 -19.26 -11.08 -8.42
C LEU A 34 -19.87 -10.33 -7.24
N GLY A 35 -21.16 -9.99 -7.29
CA GLY A 35 -21.77 -9.23 -6.21
C GLY A 35 -22.93 -8.35 -6.58
N ASP A 36 -23.06 -7.29 -5.78
CA ASP A 36 -24.09 -6.28 -5.86
C ASP A 36 -23.57 -4.93 -6.45
N SER A 37 -24.30 -3.85 -6.17
CA SER A 37 -24.00 -2.49 -6.64
C SER A 37 -22.63 -1.96 -6.19
N THR A 38 -22.03 -2.53 -5.15
CA THR A 38 -20.68 -2.19 -4.66
C THR A 38 -19.61 -2.49 -5.72
N LEU A 39 -19.84 -3.53 -6.53
CA LEU A 39 -18.93 -3.97 -7.59
C LEU A 39 -19.52 -3.82 -8.99
N ASP A 40 -20.81 -3.46 -9.14
CA ASP A 40 -21.45 -3.28 -10.45
C ASP A 40 -20.87 -2.08 -11.22
N VAL A 41 -20.50 -2.31 -12.47
CA VAL A 41 -19.90 -1.32 -13.39
C VAL A 41 -20.79 -1.03 -14.59
N GLY A 42 -22.07 -1.43 -14.51
CA GLY A 42 -23.09 -1.18 -15.53
C GLY A 42 -23.80 -2.43 -16.06
N THR A 43 -23.72 -3.57 -15.38
CA THR A 43 -24.42 -4.81 -15.75
C THR A 43 -25.92 -4.56 -15.91
N ASN A 44 -26.53 -3.83 -14.97
CA ASN A 44 -27.98 -3.59 -14.97
C ASN A 44 -28.46 -2.74 -16.15
N ASN A 45 -27.57 -2.02 -16.85
CA ASN A 45 -27.91 -1.28 -18.07
C ASN A 45 -28.32 -2.21 -19.22
N PHE A 46 -27.85 -3.46 -19.18
CA PHE A 46 -28.13 -4.48 -20.20
C PHE A 46 -29.30 -5.39 -19.83
N VAL A 47 -29.82 -5.28 -18.60
CA VAL A 47 -30.94 -6.09 -18.13
C VAL A 47 -32.26 -5.40 -18.50
N ASN A 48 -32.98 -6.00 -19.44
CA ASN A 48 -34.24 -5.42 -19.92
C ASN A 48 -35.28 -5.31 -18.80
N GLY A 49 -35.78 -4.09 -18.59
CA GLY A 49 -36.75 -3.81 -17.53
C GLY A 49 -36.15 -3.64 -16.13
N SER A 50 -34.82 -3.65 -15.99
CA SER A 50 -34.18 -3.33 -14.71
C SER A 50 -34.44 -1.89 -14.30
N ILE A 51 -34.84 -1.73 -13.04
CA ILE A 51 -35.02 -0.42 -12.40
C ILE A 51 -33.91 -0.13 -11.38
N ALA A 52 -33.07 -1.11 -11.04
CA ALA A 52 -31.85 -0.91 -10.28
C ALA A 52 -30.72 -0.49 -11.23
N ARG A 53 -30.82 0.70 -11.83
CA ARG A 53 -29.81 1.24 -12.74
C ARG A 53 -29.12 2.45 -12.13
N ALA A 54 -27.95 2.79 -12.67
CA ALA A 54 -27.16 3.94 -12.25
C ALA A 54 -26.55 4.68 -13.47
N ASP A 55 -27.13 4.49 -14.66
CA ASP A 55 -26.72 5.12 -15.91
C ASP A 55 -27.56 6.39 -16.20
N PHE A 56 -27.74 7.20 -15.17
CA PHE A 56 -28.41 8.50 -15.26
C PHE A 56 -27.68 9.57 -14.44
N PRO A 57 -27.79 10.85 -14.80
CA PRO A 57 -27.35 11.95 -13.94
C PRO A 57 -28.10 11.93 -12.60
N HIS A 58 -27.43 12.04 -11.45
CA HIS A 58 -26.07 12.55 -11.26
C HIS A 58 -24.96 11.50 -11.14
N ASN A 59 -25.25 10.20 -11.29
CA ASN A 59 -24.22 9.16 -11.18
C ASN A 59 -23.14 9.34 -12.26
N GLY A 60 -21.90 9.00 -11.93
CA GLY A 60 -20.77 9.18 -12.84
C GLY A 60 -20.39 10.63 -13.14
N VAL A 61 -20.89 11.63 -12.41
CA VAL A 61 -20.51 13.04 -12.58
C VAL A 61 -19.00 13.30 -12.50
N ASP A 62 -18.26 12.53 -11.70
CA ASP A 62 -16.80 12.58 -11.56
C ASP A 62 -16.07 11.51 -12.39
N PHE A 63 -16.82 10.59 -12.99
CA PHE A 63 -16.26 9.63 -13.93
C PHE A 63 -15.68 10.38 -15.14
N PRO A 64 -14.66 9.87 -15.83
CA PRO A 64 -14.14 10.52 -17.04
C PRO A 64 -15.24 10.94 -18.01
N ASN A 65 -15.21 12.22 -18.42
CA ASN A 65 -16.23 12.89 -19.24
C ASN A 65 -17.62 13.06 -18.59
N SER A 66 -17.71 12.89 -17.26
CA SER A 66 -18.95 12.95 -16.48
C SER A 66 -20.03 11.99 -17.00
N GLU A 67 -19.61 10.81 -17.47
CA GLU A 67 -20.49 9.83 -18.09
C GLU A 67 -21.13 8.90 -17.03
N PRO A 68 -22.46 8.80 -16.98
CA PRO A 68 -23.14 7.85 -16.11
C PRO A 68 -23.00 6.43 -16.66
N THR A 69 -22.03 5.67 -16.15
CA THR A 69 -21.70 4.34 -16.69
C THR A 69 -22.51 3.19 -16.09
N GLY A 70 -23.36 3.44 -15.11
CA GLY A 70 -24.04 2.37 -14.34
C GLY A 70 -23.30 1.97 -13.06
N ARG A 71 -22.24 2.69 -12.67
CA ARG A 71 -21.65 2.61 -11.33
C ARG A 71 -22.54 3.33 -10.32
N PHE A 72 -22.82 2.68 -9.20
CA PHE A 72 -23.59 3.25 -8.09
C PHE A 72 -22.73 4.21 -7.24
N SER A 73 -22.16 5.23 -7.88
CA SER A 73 -21.33 6.24 -7.25
C SER A 73 -21.29 7.52 -8.11
N ASN A 74 -20.68 8.59 -7.59
CA ASN A 74 -20.35 9.78 -8.38
C ASN A 74 -19.26 9.54 -9.42
N GLY A 75 -18.41 8.53 -9.25
CA GLY A 75 -17.30 8.25 -10.18
C GLY A 75 -16.96 6.77 -10.22
N TYR A 76 -15.68 6.43 -10.03
CA TYR A 76 -15.22 5.06 -9.83
C TYR A 76 -15.81 4.44 -8.55
N ASN A 77 -16.09 3.14 -8.56
CA ASN A 77 -16.50 2.40 -7.36
C ASN A 77 -15.38 1.46 -6.86
N VAL A 78 -15.67 0.64 -5.85
CA VAL A 78 -14.69 -0.25 -5.20
C VAL A 78 -14.05 -1.22 -6.20
N ALA A 79 -14.83 -1.73 -7.17
CA ALA A 79 -14.30 -2.62 -8.21
C ALA A 79 -13.18 -1.97 -9.04
N ASP A 80 -13.33 -0.68 -9.37
CA ASP A 80 -12.33 0.03 -10.16
C ASP A 80 -11.04 0.27 -9.40
N PHE A 81 -11.14 0.71 -8.14
CA PHE A 81 -9.96 0.98 -7.33
C PHE A 81 -9.20 -0.31 -7.00
N LEU A 82 -9.90 -1.40 -6.69
CA LEU A 82 -9.25 -2.71 -6.53
C LEU A 82 -8.52 -3.15 -7.81
N ALA A 83 -9.13 -2.96 -8.97
CA ALA A 83 -8.48 -3.27 -10.24
C ALA A 83 -7.24 -2.40 -10.50
N LYS A 84 -7.31 -1.10 -10.19
CA LYS A 84 -6.16 -0.18 -10.28
C LYS A 84 -5.02 -0.58 -9.36
N LEU A 85 -5.31 -0.93 -8.11
CA LEU A 85 -4.32 -1.42 -7.15
C LEU A 85 -3.65 -2.72 -7.60
N MET A 86 -4.33 -3.54 -8.41
CA MET A 86 -3.79 -4.75 -9.04
C MET A 86 -3.07 -4.50 -10.37
N GLY A 87 -2.89 -3.24 -10.78
CA GLY A 87 -2.16 -2.83 -11.97
C GLY A 87 -2.99 -2.76 -13.27
N PHE A 88 -4.31 -2.85 -13.19
CA PHE A 88 -5.20 -2.64 -14.34
C PHE A 88 -5.59 -1.16 -14.47
N ASN A 89 -5.98 -0.71 -15.66
CA ASN A 89 -6.38 0.70 -15.84
C ASN A 89 -7.72 1.03 -15.15
N LYS A 90 -8.63 0.05 -15.09
CA LYS A 90 -9.95 0.10 -14.46
C LYS A 90 -10.50 -1.32 -14.29
N SER A 91 -11.66 -1.46 -13.66
CA SER A 91 -12.34 -2.76 -13.56
C SER A 91 -12.64 -3.38 -14.93
N PRO A 92 -12.72 -4.72 -15.01
CA PRO A 92 -13.19 -5.41 -16.21
C PRO A 92 -14.62 -5.01 -16.59
N GLU A 93 -14.92 -5.12 -17.88
CA GLU A 93 -16.25 -4.81 -18.43
C GLU A 93 -17.33 -5.79 -17.91
N PRO A 94 -18.61 -5.36 -17.84
CA PRO A 94 -19.69 -6.21 -17.38
C PRO A 94 -19.96 -7.34 -18.38
N TYR A 95 -20.23 -8.55 -17.91
CA TYR A 95 -20.43 -9.74 -18.74
C TYR A 95 -21.47 -9.52 -19.85
N LEU A 96 -22.56 -8.81 -19.54
CA LEU A 96 -23.65 -8.56 -20.49
C LEU A 96 -23.32 -7.52 -21.58
N SER A 97 -22.22 -6.76 -21.47
CA SER A 97 -21.75 -5.90 -22.56
C SER A 97 -20.94 -6.68 -23.61
N LEU A 98 -20.56 -7.93 -23.32
CA LEU A 98 -19.75 -8.78 -24.18
C LEU A 98 -20.61 -9.41 -25.29
N TYR A 99 -21.02 -8.62 -26.28
CA TYR A 99 -21.74 -9.13 -27.45
C TYR A 99 -20.83 -9.97 -28.35
N THR A 100 -20.93 -11.31 -28.27
CA THR A 100 -20.25 -12.30 -29.14
C THR A 100 -18.70 -12.27 -29.07
N PRO A 101 -17.97 -13.38 -29.30
CA PRO A 101 -16.55 -13.42 -28.94
C PRO A 101 -15.73 -12.45 -29.81
N ARG A 102 -15.25 -11.37 -29.19
CA ARG A 102 -14.35 -10.36 -29.78
C ARG A 102 -13.17 -10.09 -28.83
N PRO A 103 -12.08 -9.49 -29.33
CA PRO A 103 -10.70 -9.92 -29.14
C PRO A 103 -10.21 -9.77 -27.70
N GLY A 104 -9.43 -10.75 -27.25
CA GLY A 104 -8.86 -10.80 -25.90
C GLY A 104 -8.59 -12.22 -25.43
N PHE A 105 -9.53 -13.12 -25.73
CA PHE A 105 -9.34 -14.55 -25.52
C PHE A 105 -8.26 -15.07 -26.48
N GLY A 106 -7.08 -15.38 -25.95
CA GLY A 106 -5.97 -15.99 -26.70
C GLY A 106 -4.90 -15.04 -27.28
N ASP A 107 -5.06 -13.72 -27.17
CA ASP A 107 -4.06 -12.73 -27.65
C ASP A 107 -3.24 -12.06 -26.51
N GLY A 108 -3.51 -12.44 -25.26
CA GLY A 108 -2.84 -11.89 -24.08
C GLY A 108 -3.36 -10.52 -23.61
N SER A 109 -4.57 -10.12 -24.00
CA SER A 109 -5.22 -8.88 -23.52
C SER A 109 -6.46 -9.08 -22.64
N PHE A 110 -6.86 -10.33 -22.37
CA PHE A 110 -7.94 -10.64 -21.43
C PHE A 110 -7.58 -10.23 -20.00
N GLN A 111 -8.42 -9.41 -19.37
CA GLN A 111 -8.20 -8.85 -18.02
C GLN A 111 -9.22 -9.33 -16.99
N GLY A 112 -10.14 -10.21 -17.39
CA GLY A 112 -11.24 -10.70 -16.55
C GLY A 112 -12.61 -10.18 -16.97
N VAL A 113 -13.61 -10.37 -16.10
CA VAL A 113 -15.02 -10.04 -16.37
C VAL A 113 -15.72 -9.64 -15.06
N ASN A 114 -16.60 -8.65 -15.13
CA ASN A 114 -17.47 -8.27 -14.03
C ASN A 114 -18.88 -8.87 -14.21
N PHE A 115 -19.36 -9.61 -13.20
CA PHE A 115 -20.68 -10.24 -13.17
C PHE A 115 -21.62 -9.58 -12.15
N ALA A 116 -21.11 -8.64 -11.34
CA ALA A 116 -21.88 -8.00 -10.28
C ALA A 116 -23.09 -7.24 -10.86
N SER A 117 -24.19 -7.22 -10.12
CA SER A 117 -25.47 -6.65 -10.54
C SER A 117 -26.13 -5.90 -9.39
N GLY A 118 -26.41 -4.61 -9.58
CA GLY A 118 -27.06 -3.77 -8.58
C GLY A 118 -28.34 -4.39 -8.03
N ALA A 119 -28.57 -4.24 -6.71
CA ALA A 119 -29.67 -4.86 -5.95
C ALA A 119 -29.69 -6.40 -5.89
N SER A 120 -28.70 -7.10 -6.47
CA SER A 120 -28.53 -8.54 -6.28
C SER A 120 -28.14 -8.88 -4.84
N GLY A 121 -28.48 -10.09 -4.40
CA GLY A 121 -28.08 -10.64 -3.12
C GLY A 121 -27.59 -12.08 -3.26
N LEU A 122 -27.19 -12.68 -2.13
CA LEU A 122 -26.78 -14.09 -2.05
C LEU A 122 -27.96 -15.01 -2.36
N LEU A 123 -29.16 -14.65 -1.91
CA LEU A 123 -30.38 -15.42 -2.14
C LEU A 123 -31.02 -15.01 -3.47
N ASN A 124 -31.38 -15.98 -4.31
CA ASN A 124 -32.03 -15.72 -5.61
C ASN A 124 -33.36 -14.96 -5.53
N ALA A 125 -34.00 -14.93 -4.35
CA ALA A 125 -35.21 -14.16 -4.11
C ALA A 125 -34.94 -12.65 -3.93
N THR A 126 -33.72 -12.29 -3.54
CA THR A 126 -33.30 -10.90 -3.34
C THR A 126 -33.21 -10.18 -4.69
N GLY A 127 -33.65 -8.92 -4.74
CA GLY A 127 -33.54 -8.10 -5.95
C GLY A 127 -34.58 -8.36 -7.04
N GLN A 128 -35.44 -9.40 -6.94
CA GLN A 128 -36.38 -9.77 -8.02
C GLN A 128 -37.32 -8.63 -8.44
N ASN A 129 -37.77 -7.80 -7.50
CA ASN A 129 -38.61 -6.63 -7.79
C ASN A 129 -37.90 -5.54 -8.59
N TYR A 130 -36.57 -5.57 -8.62
CA TYR A 130 -35.74 -4.62 -9.37
C TYR A 130 -35.25 -5.16 -10.72
N VAL A 131 -35.53 -6.44 -11.01
CA VAL A 131 -35.06 -7.20 -12.19
C VAL A 131 -33.53 -7.13 -12.31
N VAL A 132 -32.86 -8.11 -11.70
CA VAL A 132 -31.41 -8.16 -11.51
C VAL A 132 -30.84 -9.48 -12.02
N VAL A 133 -29.51 -9.59 -12.11
CA VAL A 133 -28.81 -10.87 -12.30
C VAL A 133 -28.53 -11.47 -10.91
N PRO A 134 -29.28 -12.49 -10.46
CA PRO A 134 -29.07 -13.08 -9.13
C PRO A 134 -27.72 -13.78 -9.04
N MET A 135 -27.15 -13.90 -7.83
CA MET A 135 -25.82 -14.47 -7.62
C MET A 135 -25.61 -15.85 -8.27
N SER A 136 -26.62 -16.74 -8.21
CA SER A 136 -26.53 -18.04 -8.90
C SER A 136 -26.34 -17.92 -10.41
N GLU A 137 -26.95 -16.91 -11.05
CA GLU A 137 -26.76 -16.63 -12.46
C GLU A 137 -25.40 -15.99 -12.74
N GLN A 138 -24.89 -15.12 -11.86
CA GLN A 138 -23.52 -14.59 -11.96
C GLN A 138 -22.46 -15.71 -11.98
N VAL A 139 -22.64 -16.74 -11.13
CA VAL A 139 -21.79 -17.95 -11.13
C VAL A 139 -21.95 -18.74 -12.44
N GLN A 140 -23.17 -18.85 -12.99
CA GLN A 140 -23.36 -19.48 -14.31
C GLN A 140 -22.72 -18.68 -15.45
N GLN A 141 -22.73 -17.34 -15.39
CA GLN A 141 -22.05 -16.48 -16.35
C GLN A 141 -20.53 -16.72 -16.29
N PHE A 142 -19.96 -16.87 -15.10
CA PHE A 142 -18.55 -17.27 -14.98
C PHE A 142 -18.29 -18.67 -15.57
N ARG A 143 -19.16 -19.66 -15.33
CA ARG A 143 -19.07 -20.98 -15.97
C ARG A 143 -19.08 -20.88 -17.50
N ALA A 144 -19.87 -19.98 -18.07
CA ALA A 144 -19.86 -19.72 -19.51
C ALA A 144 -18.51 -19.14 -19.97
N VAL A 145 -17.93 -18.20 -19.21
CA VAL A 145 -16.60 -17.64 -19.48
C VAL A 145 -15.50 -18.70 -19.37
N GLU A 146 -15.55 -19.59 -18.37
CA GLU A 146 -14.60 -20.71 -18.22
C GLU A 146 -14.67 -21.67 -19.41
N ASN A 147 -15.86 -22.01 -19.88
CA ASN A 147 -16.03 -22.84 -21.09
C ASN A 147 -15.42 -22.16 -22.32
N ILE A 148 -15.60 -20.85 -22.48
CA ILE A 148 -14.99 -20.07 -23.57
C ILE A 148 -13.46 -20.08 -23.45
N LEU A 149 -12.91 -19.83 -22.26
CA LEU A 149 -11.48 -19.90 -21.99
C LEU A 149 -10.94 -21.28 -22.37
N THR A 150 -11.56 -22.36 -21.88
CA THR A 150 -11.17 -23.74 -22.19
C THR A 150 -11.21 -24.04 -23.69
N ALA A 151 -12.21 -23.52 -24.41
CA ALA A 151 -12.32 -23.69 -25.87
C ALA A 151 -11.23 -22.93 -26.65
N VAL A 152 -10.82 -21.75 -26.17
CA VAL A 152 -9.88 -20.87 -26.89
C VAL A 152 -8.42 -21.21 -26.59
N MET A 153 -8.04 -21.42 -25.33
CA MET A 153 -6.64 -21.63 -24.93
C MET A 153 -6.31 -23.05 -24.48
N GLY A 154 -7.31 -23.94 -24.47
CA GLY A 154 -7.19 -25.30 -23.96
C GLY A 154 -7.37 -25.36 -22.44
N ARG A 155 -7.82 -26.53 -21.97
CA ARG A 155 -8.23 -26.76 -20.57
C ARG A 155 -7.14 -26.46 -19.55
N GLU A 156 -5.88 -26.82 -19.84
CA GLU A 156 -4.77 -26.64 -18.91
C GLU A 156 -4.43 -25.16 -18.74
N SER A 157 -4.29 -24.43 -19.85
CA SER A 157 -4.04 -22.97 -19.85
C SER A 157 -5.19 -22.20 -19.20
N ALA A 158 -6.44 -22.58 -19.48
CA ALA A 158 -7.62 -21.97 -18.89
C ALA A 158 -7.64 -22.17 -17.37
N ARG A 159 -7.41 -23.41 -16.90
CA ARG A 159 -7.28 -23.70 -15.47
C ARG A 159 -6.15 -22.92 -14.82
N LYS A 160 -5.00 -22.82 -15.47
CA LYS A 160 -3.86 -22.04 -14.96
C LYS A 160 -4.24 -20.57 -14.82
N LEU A 161 -4.78 -19.94 -15.86
CA LEU A 161 -5.25 -18.56 -15.84
C LEU A 161 -6.25 -18.34 -14.70
N VAL A 162 -7.30 -19.16 -14.62
CA VAL A 162 -8.33 -19.06 -13.59
C VAL A 162 -7.75 -19.23 -12.19
N SER A 163 -6.84 -20.19 -11.98
CA SER A 163 -6.21 -20.44 -10.68
C SER A 163 -5.28 -19.32 -10.21
N GLN A 164 -4.65 -18.60 -11.16
CA GLN A 164 -3.77 -17.47 -10.88
C GLN A 164 -4.52 -16.14 -10.78
N SER A 165 -5.77 -16.10 -11.23
CA SER A 165 -6.66 -14.95 -11.17
C SER A 165 -7.29 -14.80 -9.78
N VAL A 166 -7.81 -13.61 -9.48
CA VAL A 166 -8.54 -13.34 -8.23
C VAL A 166 -10.04 -13.20 -8.48
N PHE A 167 -10.83 -13.75 -7.56
CA PHE A 167 -12.28 -13.64 -7.54
C PHE A 167 -12.68 -12.73 -6.39
N VAL A 168 -13.29 -11.58 -6.70
CA VAL A 168 -13.75 -10.64 -5.67
C VAL A 168 -15.26 -10.75 -5.50
N PHE A 169 -15.71 -10.87 -4.26
CA PHE A 169 -17.11 -10.93 -3.88
C PHE A 169 -17.52 -9.76 -3.00
N SER A 170 -18.70 -9.19 -3.25
CA SER A 170 -19.38 -8.27 -2.33
C SER A 170 -20.89 -8.49 -2.42
N SER A 171 -21.48 -9.09 -1.38
CA SER A 171 -22.91 -9.40 -1.34
C SER A 171 -23.37 -9.72 0.08
N GLY A 172 -24.64 -9.42 0.38
CA GLY A 172 -25.31 -9.71 1.66
C GLY A 172 -26.10 -8.51 2.21
N SER A 173 -25.71 -7.29 1.83
CA SER A 173 -26.38 -6.05 2.24
C SER A 173 -27.85 -6.03 1.77
N ASN A 174 -28.10 -6.34 0.49
CA ASN A 174 -29.43 -6.39 -0.10
C ASN A 174 -30.31 -7.48 0.51
N ASP A 175 -29.74 -8.63 0.89
CA ASP A 175 -30.50 -9.68 1.58
C ASP A 175 -30.99 -9.18 2.94
N ILE A 176 -30.12 -8.50 3.71
CA ILE A 176 -30.48 -7.91 5.01
C ILE A 176 -31.53 -6.81 4.81
N PHE A 177 -31.37 -5.91 3.83
CA PHE A 177 -32.40 -4.91 3.53
C PHE A 177 -33.75 -5.57 3.17
N ALA A 178 -33.74 -6.60 2.32
CA ALA A 178 -34.94 -7.33 1.94
C ALA A 178 -35.61 -8.00 3.15
N TYR A 179 -34.83 -8.58 4.07
CA TYR A 179 -35.34 -9.15 5.32
C TYR A 179 -36.13 -8.12 6.13
N PHE A 180 -35.56 -6.93 6.36
CA PHE A 180 -36.22 -5.88 7.14
C PHE A 180 -37.41 -5.24 6.42
N ILE A 181 -37.35 -5.09 5.09
CA ILE A 181 -38.49 -4.60 4.29
C ILE A 181 -39.68 -5.55 4.44
N ARG A 182 -39.46 -6.86 4.35
CA ARG A 182 -40.51 -7.87 4.52
C ARG A 182 -41.07 -7.88 5.94
N LEU A 183 -40.19 -7.81 6.94
CA LEU A 183 -40.58 -7.74 8.34
C LEU A 183 -41.44 -6.49 8.62
N ALA A 184 -41.05 -5.32 8.12
CA ALA A 184 -41.81 -4.08 8.25
C ALA A 184 -43.17 -4.13 7.53
N ALA A 185 -43.26 -4.88 6.43
CA ALA A 185 -44.51 -5.14 5.72
C ALA A 185 -45.42 -6.19 6.40
N GLY A 186 -45.04 -6.71 7.58
CA GLY A 186 -45.79 -7.73 8.31
C GLY A 186 -45.80 -9.10 7.62
N GLN A 187 -44.86 -9.34 6.70
CA GLN A 187 -44.71 -10.63 6.06
C GLN A 187 -43.97 -11.61 6.98
N GLU A 188 -44.25 -12.90 6.82
CA GLU A 188 -43.49 -13.95 7.51
C GLU A 188 -42.04 -13.94 7.04
N VAL A 189 -41.11 -13.85 7.99
CA VAL A 189 -39.66 -13.91 7.77
C VAL A 189 -39.05 -14.99 8.67
N PRO A 190 -37.96 -15.64 8.25
CA PRO A 190 -37.23 -16.59 9.10
C PRO A 190 -36.71 -15.91 10.37
N THR A 191 -36.32 -16.71 11.37
CA THR A 191 -35.59 -16.14 12.52
C THR A 191 -34.24 -15.55 12.08
N PRO A 192 -33.66 -14.59 12.81
CA PRO A 192 -32.35 -14.03 12.49
C PRO A 192 -31.26 -15.09 12.28
N ALA A 193 -31.23 -16.13 13.12
CA ALA A 193 -30.27 -17.22 13.00
C ALA A 193 -30.47 -18.03 11.71
N GLU A 194 -31.70 -18.46 11.42
CA GLU A 194 -32.02 -19.18 10.18
C GLU A 194 -31.69 -18.35 8.93
N PHE A 195 -31.97 -17.04 9.00
CA PHE A 195 -31.65 -16.11 7.92
C PHE A 195 -30.14 -16.02 7.66
N ILE A 196 -29.34 -15.76 8.69
CA ILE A 196 -27.87 -15.70 8.56
C ILE A 196 -27.33 -17.05 8.06
N THR A 197 -27.78 -18.17 8.64
CA THR A 197 -27.37 -19.51 8.18
C THR A 197 -27.68 -19.70 6.69
N SER A 198 -28.84 -19.26 6.19
CA SER A 198 -29.19 -19.39 4.78
C SER A 198 -28.23 -18.61 3.85
N GLN A 199 -27.78 -17.42 4.28
CA GLN A 199 -26.80 -16.64 3.53
C GLN A 199 -25.43 -17.32 3.51
N ILE A 200 -24.97 -17.83 4.66
CA ILE A 200 -23.69 -18.54 4.79
C ILE A 200 -23.69 -19.83 3.95
N THR A 201 -24.79 -20.59 3.95
CA THR A 201 -24.94 -21.77 3.08
C THR A 201 -24.90 -21.41 1.60
N ALA A 202 -25.54 -20.32 1.18
CA ALA A 202 -25.47 -19.86 -0.20
C ALA A 202 -24.04 -19.47 -0.59
N TYR A 203 -23.33 -18.76 0.30
CA TYR A 203 -21.93 -18.37 0.12
C TYR A 203 -21.01 -19.59 -0.07
N GLU A 204 -21.14 -20.59 0.80
CA GLU A 204 -20.39 -21.86 0.72
C GLU A 204 -20.61 -22.54 -0.64
N SER A 205 -21.86 -22.59 -1.09
CA SER A 205 -22.22 -23.18 -2.38
C SER A 205 -21.55 -22.46 -3.55
N TYR A 206 -21.58 -21.12 -3.60
CA TYR A 206 -21.01 -20.36 -4.70
C TYR A 206 -19.48 -20.41 -4.73
N ILE A 207 -18.81 -20.30 -3.56
CA ILE A 207 -17.35 -20.47 -3.48
C ILE A 207 -16.96 -21.89 -3.93
N THR A 208 -17.68 -22.91 -3.48
CA THR A 208 -17.40 -24.30 -3.86
C THR A 208 -17.59 -24.52 -5.36
N GLU A 209 -18.62 -23.94 -5.96
CA GLU A 209 -18.86 -24.02 -7.41
C GLU A 209 -17.72 -23.37 -8.21
N LEU A 210 -17.29 -22.16 -7.84
CA LEU A 210 -16.17 -21.48 -8.47
C LEU A 210 -14.84 -22.22 -8.27
N TYR A 211 -14.61 -22.77 -7.07
CA TYR A 211 -13.44 -23.59 -6.78
C TYR A 211 -13.38 -24.82 -7.70
N ASN A 212 -14.52 -25.47 -7.93
CA ASN A 212 -14.65 -26.60 -8.84
C ASN A 212 -14.40 -26.21 -10.31
N LEU A 213 -14.63 -24.95 -10.66
CA LEU A 213 -14.29 -24.36 -11.96
C LEU A 213 -12.83 -23.88 -12.06
N GLY A 214 -12.06 -23.99 -10.97
CA GLY A 214 -10.62 -23.74 -10.95
C GLY A 214 -10.18 -22.50 -10.15
N ALA A 215 -11.11 -21.73 -9.60
CA ALA A 215 -10.79 -20.55 -8.79
C ALA A 215 -10.01 -20.95 -7.52
N ARG A 216 -9.00 -20.17 -7.16
CA ARG A 216 -8.17 -20.44 -5.97
C ARG A 216 -7.99 -19.24 -5.04
N LYS A 217 -8.07 -18.01 -5.55
CA LYS A 217 -7.89 -16.79 -4.76
C LYS A 217 -9.22 -16.04 -4.63
N PHE A 218 -9.72 -15.89 -3.41
CA PHE A 218 -11.01 -15.27 -3.12
C PHE A 218 -10.85 -14.04 -2.23
N GLY A 219 -11.07 -12.86 -2.80
CA GLY A 219 -11.19 -11.61 -2.05
C GLY A 219 -12.64 -11.36 -1.69
N ILE A 220 -12.96 -11.23 -0.40
CA ILE A 220 -14.33 -11.11 0.08
C ILE A 220 -14.51 -9.75 0.76
N ILE A 221 -15.51 -8.99 0.36
CA ILE A 221 -15.91 -7.73 1.01
C ILE A 221 -17.19 -8.03 1.80
N SER A 222 -17.10 -7.99 3.12
CA SER A 222 -18.24 -8.24 4.00
C SER A 222 -19.22 -7.05 4.03
N VAL A 223 -20.31 -7.16 4.79
CA VAL A 223 -21.36 -6.14 4.85
C VAL A 223 -20.89 -4.94 5.69
N GLY A 224 -21.03 -3.73 5.16
CA GLY A 224 -20.73 -2.49 5.87
C GLY A 224 -21.69 -2.17 7.02
N ALA A 225 -21.50 -1.01 7.66
CA ALA A 225 -22.40 -0.50 8.70
C ALA A 225 -23.73 0.01 8.11
N ILE A 226 -24.49 -0.88 7.45
CA ILE A 226 -25.68 -0.56 6.65
C ILE A 226 -26.81 0.09 7.46
N GLY A 227 -26.88 -0.16 8.77
CA GLY A 227 -27.83 0.51 9.68
C GLY A 227 -27.53 1.99 9.86
N CYS A 228 -26.32 2.43 9.51
CA CYS A 228 -25.91 3.84 9.53
C CYS A 228 -26.06 4.55 8.18
N SER A 229 -26.54 3.86 7.14
CA SER A 229 -26.73 4.49 5.83
C SER A 229 -27.79 5.61 5.89
N PRO A 230 -27.69 6.63 5.02
CA PRO A 230 -28.62 7.76 5.02
C PRO A 230 -30.09 7.35 4.97
N ALA A 231 -30.44 6.34 4.17
CA ALA A 231 -31.80 5.83 4.09
C ALA A 231 -32.30 5.25 5.42
N GLN A 232 -31.45 4.51 6.15
CA GLN A 232 -31.83 3.93 7.43
C GLN A 232 -31.94 4.99 8.53
N ARG A 233 -31.10 6.02 8.50
CA ARG A 233 -31.21 7.20 9.38
C ARG A 233 -32.50 7.97 9.12
N ALA A 234 -32.89 8.13 7.86
CA ALA A 234 -34.17 8.75 7.49
C ALA A 234 -35.38 7.94 8.00
N LEU A 235 -35.28 6.61 8.06
CA LEU A 235 -36.34 5.74 8.61
C LEU A 235 -36.36 5.66 10.14
N ALA A 236 -35.28 6.06 10.83
CA ALA A 236 -35.22 6.01 12.28
C ALA A 236 -36.28 6.92 12.93
N ILE A 237 -37.01 6.39 13.91
CA ILE A 237 -38.12 7.08 14.61
C ILE A 237 -37.60 8.18 15.54
N ASN A 238 -36.32 8.12 15.95
CA ASN A 238 -35.73 9.09 16.86
C ASN A 238 -35.38 10.41 16.13
N PRO A 239 -35.57 11.58 16.77
CA PRO A 239 -35.30 12.89 16.16
C PRO A 239 -33.83 13.11 15.74
N GLY A 240 -32.89 12.33 16.25
CA GLY A 240 -31.45 12.45 15.96
C GLY A 240 -30.94 11.61 14.78
N GLY A 241 -31.76 10.71 14.22
CA GLY A 241 -31.35 9.82 13.11
C GLY A 241 -30.16 8.93 13.44
N ASP A 242 -30.19 8.31 14.61
CA ASP A 242 -29.21 7.31 15.04
C ASP A 242 -29.17 6.12 14.08
N CYS A 243 -28.03 5.44 14.01
CA CYS A 243 -27.91 4.18 13.28
C CYS A 243 -28.91 3.12 13.81
N LEU A 244 -29.49 2.34 12.89
CA LEU A 244 -30.30 1.18 13.25
C LEU A 244 -29.42 0.02 13.73
N ALA A 245 -29.18 -0.02 15.04
CA ALA A 245 -28.31 -1.01 15.68
C ALA A 245 -28.62 -2.46 15.29
N ILE A 246 -29.90 -2.80 15.09
CA ILE A 246 -30.30 -4.17 14.72
C ILE A 246 -29.78 -4.60 13.35
N MET A 247 -29.71 -3.69 12.36
CA MET A 247 -29.13 -4.01 11.05
C MET A 247 -27.61 -4.19 11.14
N ASN A 248 -26.95 -3.38 11.97
CA ASN A 248 -25.52 -3.49 12.24
C ASN A 248 -25.17 -4.79 13.00
N ILE A 249 -26.06 -5.29 13.86
CA ILE A 249 -25.93 -6.62 14.47
C ILE A 249 -25.98 -7.72 13.41
N PHE A 250 -26.88 -7.62 12.41
CA PHE A 250 -26.91 -8.58 11.30
C PHE A 250 -25.61 -8.53 10.48
N ALA A 251 -25.07 -7.34 10.21
CA ALA A 251 -23.82 -7.17 9.47
C ALA A 251 -22.62 -7.81 10.19
N THR A 252 -22.45 -7.53 11.50
CA THR A 252 -21.33 -8.09 12.30
C THR A 252 -21.48 -9.59 12.56
N THR A 253 -22.71 -10.07 12.77
CA THR A 253 -22.98 -11.51 12.89
C THR A 253 -22.67 -12.22 11.58
N PHE A 254 -23.14 -11.68 10.45
CA PHE A 254 -22.82 -12.21 9.12
C PHE A 254 -21.31 -12.26 8.88
N HIS A 255 -20.58 -11.19 9.21
CA HIS A 255 -19.12 -11.16 9.10
C HIS A 255 -18.46 -12.28 9.93
N SER A 256 -18.85 -12.45 11.19
CA SER A 256 -18.29 -13.46 12.09
C SER A 256 -18.52 -14.90 11.59
N GLU A 257 -19.72 -15.18 11.09
CA GLU A 257 -20.05 -16.47 10.51
C GLU A 257 -19.33 -16.71 9.17
N LEU A 258 -19.12 -15.65 8.38
CA LEU A 258 -18.38 -15.73 7.12
C LEU A 258 -16.88 -15.98 7.36
N VAL A 259 -16.27 -15.37 8.38
CA VAL A 259 -14.90 -15.69 8.81
C VAL A 259 -14.78 -17.18 9.17
N THR A 260 -15.74 -17.70 9.93
CA THR A 260 -15.77 -19.11 10.33
C THR A 260 -15.91 -20.03 9.11
N LEU A 261 -16.83 -19.71 8.19
CA LEU A 261 -17.02 -20.47 6.95
C LEU A 261 -15.74 -20.50 6.12
N LEU A 262 -15.11 -19.35 5.87
CA LEU A 262 -13.93 -19.27 5.02
C LEU A 262 -12.74 -20.02 5.63
N HIS A 263 -12.58 -19.96 6.95
CA HIS A 263 -11.61 -20.79 7.67
C HIS A 263 -11.88 -22.27 7.43
N ASP A 264 -13.12 -22.72 7.61
CA ASP A 264 -13.52 -24.12 7.41
C ASP A 264 -13.31 -24.58 5.96
N ILE A 265 -13.71 -23.76 4.97
CA ILE A 265 -13.48 -24.04 3.56
C ILE A 265 -11.98 -24.15 3.28
N SER A 266 -11.16 -23.27 3.85
CA SER A 266 -9.71 -23.28 3.64
C SER A 266 -9.03 -24.55 4.16
N SER A 267 -9.57 -25.13 5.24
CA SER A 267 -9.11 -26.42 5.76
C SER A 267 -9.53 -27.61 4.89
N LYS A 268 -10.64 -27.49 4.14
CA LYS A 268 -11.24 -28.57 3.36
C LYS A 268 -10.84 -28.57 1.89
N LEU A 269 -10.56 -27.40 1.31
CA LEU A 269 -10.32 -27.22 -0.13
C LEU A 269 -8.83 -26.91 -0.40
N PRO A 270 -8.06 -27.88 -0.93
CA PRO A 270 -6.63 -27.68 -1.16
C PRO A 270 -6.32 -26.51 -2.08
N GLY A 271 -5.38 -25.67 -1.66
CA GLY A 271 -4.87 -24.55 -2.44
C GLY A 271 -5.80 -23.35 -2.54
N ILE A 272 -6.95 -23.36 -1.86
CA ILE A 272 -7.77 -22.15 -1.74
C ILE A 272 -7.06 -21.14 -0.82
N LYS A 273 -7.14 -19.87 -1.20
CA LYS A 273 -6.66 -18.73 -0.43
C LYS A 273 -7.76 -17.70 -0.40
N TYR A 274 -7.91 -17.05 0.73
CA TYR A 274 -8.92 -16.01 0.87
C TYR A 274 -8.41 -14.83 1.68
N SER A 275 -9.05 -13.71 1.47
CA SER A 275 -8.98 -12.51 2.30
C SER A 275 -10.40 -12.01 2.49
N ILE A 276 -10.78 -11.66 3.72
CA ILE A 276 -12.05 -11.00 4.00
C ILE A 276 -11.78 -9.60 4.55
N GLY A 277 -12.33 -8.59 3.87
CA GLY A 277 -12.40 -7.22 4.32
C GLY A 277 -13.62 -7.00 5.21
N ASP A 278 -13.37 -6.50 6.42
CA ASP A 278 -14.36 -6.09 7.40
C ASP A 278 -14.88 -4.69 7.06
N MET A 279 -15.82 -4.63 6.12
CA MET A 279 -16.43 -3.37 5.69
C MET A 279 -17.25 -2.74 6.83
N TYR A 280 -17.74 -3.52 7.79
CA TYR A 280 -18.44 -2.99 8.96
C TYR A 280 -17.49 -2.13 9.78
N THR A 281 -16.36 -2.70 10.21
CA THR A 281 -15.37 -2.01 11.03
C THR A 281 -14.80 -0.79 10.30
N MET A 282 -14.51 -0.91 9.00
CA MET A 282 -14.08 0.24 8.18
C MET A 282 -15.11 1.37 8.20
N THR A 283 -16.37 1.07 7.88
CA THR A 283 -17.43 2.09 7.80
C THR A 283 -17.71 2.69 9.18
N ALA A 284 -17.73 1.87 10.23
CA ALA A 284 -17.97 2.31 11.59
C ALA A 284 -16.87 3.27 12.07
N HIS A 285 -15.60 2.95 11.86
CA HIS A 285 -14.49 3.83 12.22
C HIS A 285 -14.56 5.17 11.46
N VAL A 286 -14.87 5.14 10.16
CA VAL A 286 -15.03 6.38 9.38
C VAL A 286 -16.19 7.23 9.93
N ILE A 287 -17.28 6.63 10.38
CA ILE A 287 -18.40 7.37 10.97
C ILE A 287 -18.04 7.93 12.36
N GLU A 288 -17.25 7.19 13.14
CA GLU A 288 -16.84 7.57 14.49
C GLU A 288 -15.78 8.68 14.49
N THR A 289 -14.80 8.62 13.58
CA THR A 289 -13.72 9.60 13.48
C THR A 289 -13.55 10.14 12.06
N PRO A 290 -14.59 10.79 11.48
CA PRO A 290 -14.62 11.16 10.06
C PRO A 290 -13.50 12.12 9.63
N GLN A 291 -13.02 12.94 10.57
CA GLN A 291 -11.93 13.87 10.34
C GLN A 291 -10.58 13.17 10.08
N ASP A 292 -10.37 11.97 10.62
CA ASP A 292 -9.15 11.18 10.38
C ASP A 292 -9.08 10.69 8.93
N TYR A 293 -10.22 10.72 8.23
CA TYR A 293 -10.42 10.21 6.87
C TYR A 293 -10.84 11.30 5.88
N ASN A 294 -10.77 12.58 6.28
CA ASN A 294 -11.18 13.75 5.49
C ASN A 294 -12.66 13.78 5.07
N PHE A 295 -13.54 13.10 5.79
CA PHE A 295 -14.97 13.28 5.61
C PHE A 295 -15.49 14.34 6.57
N THR A 296 -16.31 15.25 6.04
CA THR A 296 -17.04 16.23 6.88
C THR A 296 -18.52 15.89 7.01
N GLU A 297 -19.04 15.03 6.12
CA GLU A 297 -20.42 14.55 6.14
C GLU A 297 -20.45 13.02 6.00
N VAL A 298 -20.91 12.35 7.07
CA VAL A 298 -20.95 10.88 7.16
C VAL A 298 -22.33 10.33 7.50
N GLU A 299 -23.34 11.19 7.60
CA GLU A 299 -24.72 10.82 7.92
C GLU A 299 -25.66 11.02 6.73
N SER A 300 -25.45 12.07 5.95
CA SER A 300 -26.27 12.45 4.81
C SER A 300 -25.65 12.01 3.48
N ALA A 301 -26.51 11.74 2.49
CA ALA A 301 -26.10 11.48 1.13
C ALA A 301 -25.73 12.78 0.39
N CYS A 302 -24.74 12.71 -0.50
CA CYS A 302 -24.43 13.84 -1.38
C CYS A 302 -25.53 14.10 -2.42
N CYS A 303 -26.11 13.04 -3.00
CA CYS A 303 -27.19 13.12 -3.96
C CYS A 303 -28.49 12.50 -3.41
N GLY A 304 -29.53 13.33 -3.28
CA GLY A 304 -30.88 12.82 -3.04
C GLY A 304 -31.87 13.89 -2.60
N ILE A 305 -32.97 13.47 -1.96
CA ILE A 305 -34.11 14.32 -1.59
C ILE A 305 -34.57 13.97 -0.17
N GLY A 306 -35.03 14.98 0.57
CA GLY A 306 -35.62 14.82 1.90
C GLY A 306 -34.59 14.81 3.03
N ARG A 307 -34.97 14.25 4.18
CA ARG A 307 -34.06 14.12 5.34
C ARG A 307 -32.86 13.26 4.98
N TYR A 308 -31.68 13.65 5.45
CA TYR A 308 -30.38 13.04 5.11
C TYR A 308 -30.11 12.94 3.59
N ASN A 309 -30.83 13.71 2.76
CA ASN A 309 -30.93 13.52 1.31
C ASN A 309 -31.29 12.07 0.92
N ALA A 310 -32.12 11.38 1.71
CA ALA A 310 -32.30 9.94 1.58
C ALA A 310 -33.74 9.40 1.71
N GLU A 311 -34.75 10.26 1.59
CA GLU A 311 -36.15 9.81 1.56
C GLU A 311 -36.60 9.40 0.15
N GLU A 312 -35.94 9.89 -0.90
CA GLU A 312 -36.11 9.44 -2.28
C GLU A 312 -34.76 9.19 -2.97
N PRO A 313 -34.68 8.22 -3.91
CA PRO A 313 -33.45 7.96 -4.66
C PRO A 313 -32.90 9.17 -5.42
N CYS A 314 -31.56 9.20 -5.58
CA CYS A 314 -30.88 10.16 -6.45
C CYS A 314 -31.49 10.14 -7.87
N ASN A 315 -31.86 11.32 -8.38
CA ASN A 315 -32.42 11.53 -9.70
C ASN A 315 -32.17 12.98 -10.16
N ILE A 316 -32.65 13.35 -11.35
CA ILE A 316 -32.42 14.67 -11.95
C ILE A 316 -32.96 15.86 -11.13
N ARG A 317 -33.88 15.62 -10.17
CA ARG A 317 -34.43 16.65 -9.27
C ARG A 317 -33.75 16.67 -7.90
N SER A 318 -32.80 15.76 -7.67
CA SER A 318 -32.12 15.65 -6.39
C SER A 318 -31.26 16.86 -6.09
N ARG A 319 -31.07 17.14 -4.80
CA ARG A 319 -30.03 18.05 -4.35
C ARG A 319 -28.71 17.33 -4.49
N LEU A 320 -27.71 18.05 -4.97
CA LEU A 320 -26.35 17.58 -5.10
C LEU A 320 -25.47 18.42 -4.17
N CYS A 321 -24.63 17.76 -3.38
CA CYS A 321 -23.65 18.44 -2.53
C CYS A 321 -22.60 19.18 -3.38
N GLN A 322 -21.97 20.21 -2.80
CA GLN A 322 -20.98 21.01 -3.50
C GLN A 322 -19.65 20.26 -3.67
N ASN A 323 -19.16 19.64 -2.61
CA ASN A 323 -17.91 18.89 -2.60
C ASN A 323 -18.18 17.41 -2.28
N ARG A 324 -18.03 16.55 -3.29
CA ARG A 324 -18.38 15.12 -3.23
C ARG A 324 -17.38 14.31 -2.42
N SER A 325 -16.12 14.73 -2.38
CA SER A 325 -15.07 14.04 -1.62
C SER A 325 -15.22 14.17 -0.11
N ASP A 326 -16.01 15.15 0.35
CA ASP A 326 -16.26 15.37 1.78
C ASP A 326 -17.32 14.40 2.35
N TYR A 327 -17.98 13.61 1.48
CA TYR A 327 -19.12 12.77 1.84
C TYR A 327 -18.75 11.29 1.85
N LEU A 328 -19.14 10.58 2.91
CA LEU A 328 -19.05 9.12 2.94
C LEU A 328 -20.01 8.47 1.93
N PHE A 329 -21.24 8.98 1.86
CA PHE A 329 -22.31 8.41 1.06
C PHE A 329 -22.61 9.26 -0.19
N TRP A 330 -22.62 8.60 -1.34
CA TRP A 330 -23.07 9.20 -2.59
C TRP A 330 -24.58 9.39 -2.59
N ASP A 331 -25.32 8.32 -2.31
CA ASP A 331 -26.77 8.28 -2.34
C ASP A 331 -27.33 7.62 -1.06
N LEU A 332 -28.57 7.12 -1.14
CA LEU A 332 -29.29 6.42 -0.08
C LEU A 332 -28.45 5.45 0.76
N VAL A 333 -27.56 4.70 0.09
CA VAL A 333 -26.81 3.59 0.70
C VAL A 333 -25.40 3.40 0.14
N HIS A 334 -25.11 3.93 -1.06
CA HIS A 334 -23.84 3.68 -1.74
C HIS A 334 -22.77 4.71 -1.37
N LEU A 335 -21.51 4.27 -1.42
CA LEU A 335 -20.34 5.11 -1.11
C LEU A 335 -20.07 6.13 -2.22
N ALA A 336 -19.63 7.32 -1.81
CA ALA A 336 -18.99 8.26 -2.72
C ALA A 336 -17.66 7.70 -3.22
N GLU A 337 -17.18 8.19 -4.37
CA GLU A 337 -15.93 7.73 -5.00
C GLU A 337 -14.75 7.81 -4.04
N ALA A 338 -14.64 8.87 -3.23
CA ALA A 338 -13.59 9.01 -2.22
C ALA A 338 -13.65 7.92 -1.15
N ALA A 339 -14.85 7.57 -0.67
CA ALA A 339 -15.05 6.48 0.28
C ALA A 339 -14.86 5.10 -0.35
N ALA A 340 -15.25 4.93 -1.61
CA ALA A 340 -14.99 3.70 -2.37
C ALA A 340 -13.48 3.48 -2.58
N HIS A 341 -12.73 4.55 -2.83
CA HIS A 341 -11.28 4.52 -2.91
C HIS A 341 -10.65 4.13 -1.57
N LEU A 342 -11.03 4.80 -0.48
CA LEU A 342 -10.55 4.48 0.87
C LEU A 342 -10.82 3.02 1.23
N THR A 343 -12.03 2.53 0.93
CA THR A 343 -12.43 1.13 1.14
C THR A 343 -11.51 0.18 0.37
N ALA A 344 -11.23 0.46 -0.90
CA ALA A 344 -10.33 -0.37 -1.70
C ALA A 344 -8.90 -0.37 -1.17
N ASP A 345 -8.35 0.77 -0.75
CA ASP A 345 -7.00 0.85 -0.16
C ASP A 345 -6.90 0.05 1.14
N TYR A 346 -7.89 0.17 2.03
CA TYR A 346 -7.92 -0.58 3.29
C TYR A 346 -8.09 -2.08 3.08
N ILE A 347 -8.87 -2.50 2.09
CA ILE A 347 -9.00 -3.92 1.74
C ILE A 347 -7.69 -4.46 1.13
N TYR A 348 -7.00 -3.63 0.34
CA TYR A 348 -5.82 -4.07 -0.39
C TYR A 348 -4.54 -4.06 0.44
N HIS A 349 -4.33 -3.01 1.23
CA HIS A 349 -3.11 -2.78 2.01
C HIS A 349 -3.32 -2.89 3.53
N GLY A 350 -4.57 -2.98 4.01
CA GLY A 350 -4.88 -2.90 5.43
C GLY A 350 -4.22 -3.99 6.28
N ASN A 351 -4.13 -3.70 7.57
CA ASN A 351 -3.66 -4.65 8.58
C ASN A 351 -4.81 -5.53 9.09
N THR A 352 -4.51 -6.43 10.03
CA THR A 352 -5.45 -7.42 10.55
C THR A 352 -6.67 -6.85 11.29
N THR A 353 -6.73 -5.54 11.52
CA THR A 353 -7.91 -4.84 12.04
C THR A 353 -9.05 -4.82 11.02
N TYR A 354 -8.71 -4.70 9.74
CA TYR A 354 -9.67 -4.46 8.67
C TYR A 354 -9.77 -5.62 7.67
N VAL A 355 -8.78 -6.49 7.64
CA VAL A 355 -8.70 -7.62 6.71
C VAL A 355 -8.13 -8.85 7.39
N THR A 356 -8.62 -10.04 7.06
CA THR A 356 -8.11 -11.30 7.65
C THR A 356 -8.23 -12.47 6.67
N PRO A 357 -7.39 -13.51 6.75
CA PRO A 357 -6.13 -13.60 7.52
C PRO A 357 -4.99 -12.79 6.88
N ILE A 358 -5.15 -12.41 5.61
CA ILE A 358 -4.20 -11.64 4.80
C ILE A 358 -4.97 -10.52 4.09
N ASN A 359 -4.29 -9.50 3.58
CA ASN A 359 -4.89 -8.44 2.75
C ASN A 359 -4.94 -8.84 1.27
N PHE A 360 -5.63 -8.07 0.41
CA PHE A 360 -5.74 -8.46 -1.01
C PHE A 360 -4.40 -8.37 -1.74
N PHE A 361 -3.50 -7.47 -1.35
CA PHE A 361 -2.15 -7.44 -1.91
C PHE A 361 -1.43 -8.79 -1.72
N GLN A 362 -1.42 -9.30 -0.48
CA GLN A 362 -0.85 -10.62 -0.15
C GLN A 362 -1.58 -11.76 -0.88
N LEU A 363 -2.91 -11.68 -1.02
CA LEU A 363 -3.69 -12.68 -1.76
C LEU A 363 -3.29 -12.76 -3.25
N VAL A 364 -2.98 -11.61 -3.85
CA VAL A 364 -2.65 -11.44 -5.27
C VAL A 364 -1.21 -11.89 -5.57
N GLU A 365 -0.24 -11.48 -4.75
CA GLU A 365 1.20 -11.75 -4.94
C GLU A 365 1.61 -13.22 -4.78
N ASP A 366 0.74 -14.06 -4.23
CA ASP A 366 1.00 -15.48 -3.93
C ASP A 366 0.95 -16.39 -5.19
N ASN A 367 1.48 -15.91 -6.33
CA ASN A 367 1.66 -16.64 -7.59
C ASN A 367 2.92 -17.52 -7.63
N HIS A 368 3.74 -17.50 -6.57
CA HIS A 368 4.89 -18.39 -6.39
C HIS A 368 4.58 -19.43 -5.31
N SER A 369 4.60 -20.69 -5.72
CA SER A 369 4.22 -21.87 -4.95
C SER A 369 4.75 -21.92 -3.51
N THR A 370 3.83 -22.24 -2.58
CA THR A 370 4.06 -22.88 -1.27
C THR A 370 4.97 -22.18 -0.27
N ILE A 371 4.40 -21.35 0.61
CA ILE A 371 4.79 -21.34 2.03
C ILE A 371 3.51 -21.28 2.87
N LEU A 372 3.37 -22.29 3.75
CA LEU A 372 2.37 -22.31 4.82
C LEU A 372 2.44 -21.00 5.61
N LEU A 373 1.28 -20.42 5.94
CA LEU A 373 1.13 -19.46 7.04
C LEU A 373 1.64 -20.10 8.34
N ASN A 374 2.95 -20.08 8.55
CA ASN A 374 3.51 -19.96 9.87
C ASN A 374 3.48 -18.47 10.17
N THR A 375 2.96 -18.12 11.33
CA THR A 375 3.06 -16.82 12.00
C THR A 375 4.52 -16.44 12.34
N ALA A 376 5.49 -16.87 11.54
CA ALA A 376 6.91 -16.66 11.69
C ALA A 376 7.33 -15.52 10.75
N SER A 377 8.06 -14.56 11.29
CA SER A 377 8.73 -13.53 10.51
C SER A 377 9.53 -14.15 9.34
N ALA A 378 9.52 -13.49 8.18
CA ALA A 378 10.19 -13.97 6.97
C ALA A 378 11.73 -14.04 7.13
N VAL A 379 12.27 -13.32 8.11
CA VAL A 379 13.64 -13.44 8.61
C VAL A 379 13.68 -13.52 10.14
N PRO A 380 14.70 -14.15 10.73
CA PRO A 380 14.78 -14.27 12.19
C PRO A 380 15.01 -12.93 12.90
N ALA A 381 15.70 -11.97 12.27
CA ALA A 381 15.89 -10.62 12.80
C ALA A 381 16.18 -9.61 11.68
N ILE A 382 15.93 -8.34 11.97
CA ILE A 382 16.32 -7.19 11.15
C ILE A 382 17.26 -6.27 11.94
N PHE A 383 18.40 -5.92 11.36
CA PHE A 383 19.37 -5.00 11.95
C PHE A 383 19.44 -3.73 11.11
N LEU A 384 19.19 -2.57 11.73
CA LEU A 384 19.07 -1.30 11.01
C LEU A 384 20.26 -0.40 11.36
N LEU A 385 20.95 0.12 10.36
CA LEU A 385 22.10 1.04 10.53
C LEU A 385 21.92 2.21 9.58
N GLY A 386 22.28 3.42 10.01
CA GLY A 386 22.12 4.59 9.16
C GLY A 386 21.78 5.89 9.86
N ASP A 387 20.99 6.67 9.15
CA ASP A 387 20.57 8.02 9.49
C ASP A 387 19.08 8.12 9.91
N SER A 388 18.53 9.33 9.87
CA SER A 388 17.16 9.65 10.31
C SER A 388 16.06 8.89 9.55
N ASN A 389 16.32 8.38 8.35
CA ASN A 389 15.34 7.57 7.61
C ASN A 389 15.05 6.23 8.29
N LEU A 390 16.01 5.73 9.08
CA LEU A 390 15.91 4.49 9.82
C LEU A 390 15.93 4.70 11.34
N ASP A 391 16.23 5.90 11.84
CA ASP A 391 16.25 6.19 13.28
C ASP A 391 14.82 6.13 13.87
N VAL A 392 14.69 5.43 14.99
CA VAL A 392 13.43 5.23 15.70
C VAL A 392 13.48 5.77 17.13
N GLY A 393 14.46 6.64 17.41
CA GLY A 393 14.64 7.34 18.68
C GLY A 393 15.98 7.11 19.35
N THR A 394 17.01 6.63 18.63
CA THR A 394 18.38 6.49 19.14
C THR A 394 18.89 7.80 19.71
N ASN A 395 18.67 8.91 19.01
CA ASN A 395 19.18 10.22 19.41
C ASN A 395 18.55 10.74 20.71
N ASN A 396 17.40 10.21 21.13
CA ASN A 396 16.78 10.56 22.41
C ASN A 396 17.63 10.13 23.61
N PHE A 397 18.48 9.11 23.42
CA PHE A 397 19.38 8.56 24.44
C PHE A 397 20.80 9.16 24.37
N VAL A 398 21.08 10.00 23.37
CA VAL A 398 22.39 10.63 23.21
C VAL A 398 22.40 11.97 23.94
N ASN A 399 23.19 12.05 25.01
CA ASN A 399 23.25 13.25 25.85
C ASN A 399 23.75 14.46 25.06
N GLY A 400 22.97 15.54 25.03
CA GLY A 400 23.31 16.76 24.28
C GLY A 400 23.09 16.65 22.76
N SER A 401 22.40 15.61 22.28
CA SER A 401 21.98 15.56 20.89
C SER A 401 20.90 16.60 20.60
N ILE A 402 21.10 17.33 19.49
CA ILE A 402 20.11 18.27 18.94
C ILE A 402 19.50 17.75 17.63
N ALA A 403 20.02 16.64 17.09
CA ALA A 403 19.40 15.91 15.99
C ALA A 403 18.40 14.88 16.52
N ARG A 404 17.35 15.33 17.22
CA ARG A 404 16.34 14.44 17.82
C ARG A 404 15.01 14.58 17.10
N GLY A 405 14.21 13.52 17.05
CA GLY A 405 12.86 13.54 16.47
C GLY A 405 11.73 13.51 17.52
N ASP A 406 12.03 13.72 18.80
CA ASP A 406 11.08 13.62 19.92
C ASP A 406 10.58 14.99 20.39
N PHE A 407 10.25 15.84 19.43
CA PHE A 407 9.72 17.19 19.64
C PHE A 407 8.27 17.30 19.12
N PRO A 408 7.53 18.38 19.46
CA PRO A 408 6.12 18.52 19.09
C PRO A 408 5.86 18.33 17.59
N TYR A 409 4.71 17.70 17.29
CA TYR A 409 4.23 17.29 15.96
C TYR A 409 4.85 16.01 15.38
N ASN A 410 6.09 15.66 15.69
CA ASN A 410 6.59 14.34 15.30
C ASN A 410 5.79 13.25 16.05
N GLY A 411 5.46 12.16 15.37
CA GLY A 411 4.62 11.11 15.94
C GLY A 411 3.17 11.52 16.25
N VAL A 412 2.69 12.66 15.72
CA VAL A 412 1.30 13.13 15.91
C VAL A 412 0.25 12.11 15.48
N ASP A 413 0.57 11.24 14.51
CA ASP A 413 -0.33 10.21 13.99
C ASP A 413 -0.23 8.86 14.71
N PHE A 414 0.65 8.75 15.71
CA PHE A 414 0.54 7.60 16.60
C PHE A 414 -0.76 7.65 17.40
N PRO A 415 -1.31 6.50 17.85
CA PRO A 415 -2.57 6.46 18.61
C PRO A 415 -2.63 7.37 19.85
N ASN A 416 -1.48 7.77 20.40
CA ASN A 416 -1.38 8.70 21.53
C ASN A 416 -0.78 10.07 21.16
N GLY A 417 -0.45 10.31 19.88
CA GLY A 417 0.28 11.50 19.42
C GLY A 417 1.68 11.65 20.01
N GLU A 418 2.32 10.53 20.40
CA GLU A 418 3.59 10.53 21.12
C GLU A 418 4.79 10.64 20.17
N ALA A 419 5.62 11.67 20.36
CA ALA A 419 6.86 11.83 19.62
C ALA A 419 7.92 10.82 20.09
N THR A 420 8.06 9.70 19.37
CA THR A 420 8.97 8.60 19.78
C THR A 420 10.43 8.83 19.39
N GLY A 421 10.76 9.91 18.68
CA GLY A 421 12.09 10.11 18.09
C GLY A 421 12.21 9.77 16.59
N ARG A 422 11.11 9.35 15.94
CA ARG A 422 11.04 9.19 14.48
C ARG A 422 10.96 10.56 13.81
N PHE A 423 11.68 10.73 12.71
CA PHE A 423 11.66 11.94 11.90
C PHE A 423 10.47 11.92 10.90
N SER A 424 9.25 11.77 11.44
CA SER A 424 8.01 11.70 10.66
C SER A 424 6.81 12.03 11.54
N ASN A 425 5.64 12.23 10.94
CA ASN A 425 4.36 12.33 11.65
C ASN A 425 3.92 11.02 12.32
N GLY A 426 4.44 9.87 11.89
CA GLY A 426 4.11 8.55 12.45
C GLY A 426 5.25 7.56 12.24
N TYR A 427 4.94 6.39 11.68
CA TYR A 427 5.94 5.41 11.27
C TYR A 427 6.88 5.95 10.17
N ASN A 428 8.14 5.51 10.19
CA ASN A 428 9.11 5.81 9.12
C ASN A 428 9.44 4.54 8.30
N VAL A 429 10.40 4.64 7.37
CA VAL A 429 10.74 3.56 6.44
C VAL A 429 11.17 2.28 7.20
N ALA A 430 11.85 2.41 8.33
CA ALA A 430 12.27 1.27 9.14
C ALA A 430 11.10 0.43 9.65
N ASP A 431 9.99 1.08 10.02
CA ASP A 431 8.80 0.39 10.53
C ASP A 431 8.11 -0.41 9.43
N PHE A 432 7.89 0.20 8.28
CA PHE A 432 7.20 -0.46 7.16
C PHE A 432 8.02 -1.62 6.59
N LEU A 433 9.35 -1.46 6.49
CA LEU A 433 10.23 -2.57 6.10
C LEU A 433 10.16 -3.73 7.11
N ALA A 434 10.16 -3.44 8.41
CA ALA A 434 10.00 -4.48 9.42
C ALA A 434 8.61 -5.14 9.35
N GLN A 435 7.56 -4.36 9.09
CA GLN A 435 6.19 -4.86 8.94
C GLN A 435 6.05 -5.84 7.78
N TRP A 436 6.58 -5.52 6.60
CA TRP A 436 6.53 -6.48 5.48
C TRP A 436 7.44 -7.68 5.66
N MET A 437 8.50 -7.57 6.46
CA MET A 437 9.29 -8.73 6.88
C MET A 437 8.57 -9.62 7.90
N GLY A 438 7.36 -9.26 8.35
CA GLY A 438 6.54 -10.05 9.26
C GLY A 438 6.69 -9.69 10.74
N PHE A 439 7.30 -8.53 11.05
CA PHE A 439 7.30 -7.98 12.41
C PHE A 439 6.12 -7.01 12.61
N SER A 440 5.78 -6.66 13.86
CA SER A 440 4.71 -5.69 14.12
C SER A 440 5.15 -4.23 13.94
N LYS A 441 6.44 -3.96 14.14
CA LYS A 441 7.11 -2.66 13.99
C LYS A 441 8.64 -2.85 13.92
N SER A 442 9.39 -1.78 13.70
CA SER A 442 10.86 -1.83 13.74
C SER A 442 11.38 -2.35 15.10
N PRO A 443 12.60 -2.91 15.15
CA PRO A 443 13.29 -3.13 16.41
C PRO A 443 13.51 -1.83 17.20
N GLU A 444 13.69 -1.98 18.50
CA GLU A 444 14.00 -0.89 19.42
C GLU A 444 15.43 -0.34 19.19
N PRO A 445 15.69 0.94 19.51
CA PRO A 445 17.01 1.54 19.36
C PRO A 445 17.99 0.93 20.36
N TYR A 446 19.23 0.65 19.94
CA TYR A 446 20.26 0.00 20.75
C TYR A 446 20.45 0.68 22.10
N LEU A 447 20.45 2.02 22.13
CA LEU A 447 20.66 2.80 23.34
C LEU A 447 19.48 2.77 24.33
N SER A 448 18.31 2.25 23.93
CA SER A 448 17.20 1.96 24.87
C SER A 448 17.38 0.63 25.61
N LEU A 449 18.26 -0.26 25.12
CA LEU A 449 18.38 -1.64 25.59
C LEU A 449 19.27 -1.82 26.83
N TYR A 450 19.67 -0.73 27.51
CA TYR A 450 20.57 -0.82 28.66
C TYR A 450 19.98 -1.57 29.87
N THR A 451 18.66 -1.84 29.91
CA THR A 451 17.98 -2.80 30.81
C THR A 451 16.52 -2.99 30.33
N PRO A 452 16.05 -4.20 29.94
CA PRO A 452 16.54 -5.56 30.21
C PRO A 452 17.33 -6.15 29.02
N ARG A 453 18.05 -7.26 29.27
CA ARG A 453 18.63 -8.11 28.22
C ARG A 453 17.58 -8.30 27.11
N PRO A 454 17.93 -8.18 25.81
CA PRO A 454 16.99 -8.55 24.77
C PRO A 454 16.47 -9.94 25.10
N SER A 455 15.15 -10.14 25.02
CA SER A 455 14.48 -11.42 25.29
C SER A 455 14.99 -12.47 24.30
N LEU A 456 16.18 -12.98 24.59
CA LEU A 456 16.93 -13.92 23.78
C LEU A 456 16.61 -15.29 24.36
N GLY A 457 15.57 -15.93 23.81
CA GLY A 457 15.22 -17.31 24.15
C GLY A 457 13.73 -17.67 24.14
N ASP A 458 12.82 -16.71 24.02
CA ASP A 458 11.37 -16.95 23.98
C ASP A 458 10.75 -16.82 22.57
N GLY A 459 11.58 -16.54 21.56
CA GLY A 459 11.14 -16.28 20.19
C GLY A 459 10.73 -14.84 19.90
N SER A 460 10.94 -13.89 20.83
CA SER A 460 10.52 -12.48 20.66
C SER A 460 11.63 -11.54 20.17
N PHE A 461 12.87 -11.99 19.99
CA PHE A 461 13.96 -11.16 19.48
C PHE A 461 13.75 -10.88 17.99
N ARG A 462 13.66 -9.59 17.63
CA ARG A 462 13.37 -9.12 16.26
C ARG A 462 14.55 -8.40 15.60
N GLY A 463 15.68 -8.31 16.30
CA GLY A 463 16.84 -7.52 15.90
C GLY A 463 17.03 -6.25 16.71
N VAL A 464 17.83 -5.30 16.21
CA VAL A 464 18.20 -4.05 16.91
C VAL A 464 18.37 -2.92 15.89
N ASN A 465 17.94 -1.72 16.25
CA ASN A 465 18.15 -0.52 15.46
C ASN A 465 19.33 0.31 16.01
N PHE A 466 20.33 0.59 15.17
CA PHE A 466 21.52 1.38 15.51
C PHE A 466 21.54 2.74 14.79
N ALA A 467 20.57 3.00 13.90
CA ALA A 467 20.52 4.22 13.11
C ALA A 467 20.38 5.45 14.01
N SER A 468 20.99 6.56 13.59
CA SER A 468 21.08 7.80 14.38
C SER A 468 20.88 9.02 13.48
N GLY A 469 19.90 9.86 13.81
CA GLY A 469 19.60 11.07 13.06
C GLY A 469 20.84 11.95 12.82
N ALA A 470 20.93 12.49 11.60
CA ALA A 470 22.06 13.30 11.11
C ALA A 470 23.44 12.60 11.02
N SER A 471 23.51 11.28 11.29
CA SER A 471 24.72 10.48 11.07
C SER A 471 25.02 10.29 9.58
N GLY A 472 26.30 10.19 9.24
CA GLY A 472 26.78 9.93 7.88
C GLY A 472 27.78 8.76 7.83
N LEU A 473 28.26 8.46 6.63
CA LEU A 473 29.31 7.48 6.41
C LEU A 473 30.64 7.93 7.02
N LEU A 474 30.94 9.23 6.93
CA LEU A 474 32.16 9.83 7.44
C LEU A 474 31.97 10.23 8.92
N ASN A 475 32.95 9.91 9.76
CA ASN A 475 32.86 10.13 11.20
C ASN A 475 32.79 11.62 11.61
N ASP A 476 33.18 12.54 10.74
CA ASP A 476 33.07 13.98 10.96
C ASP A 476 31.69 14.54 10.54
N THR A 477 30.86 13.76 9.86
CA THR A 477 29.47 14.11 9.54
C THR A 477 28.62 14.07 10.80
N GLY A 478 27.82 15.12 11.01
CA GLY A 478 26.90 15.22 12.15
C GLY A 478 27.54 15.46 13.52
N TYR A 479 28.87 15.57 13.60
CA TYR A 479 29.60 15.79 14.86
C TYR A 479 29.06 16.99 15.67
N ASN A 480 28.72 18.09 14.99
CA ASN A 480 28.19 19.30 15.62
C ASN A 480 26.77 19.14 16.20
N TRP A 481 26.05 18.06 15.84
CA TRP A 481 24.70 17.78 16.35
C TRP A 481 24.68 16.66 17.39
N THR A 482 25.84 16.13 17.77
CA THR A 482 26.04 15.01 18.70
C THR A 482 25.22 13.78 18.29
N VAL A 483 25.82 12.92 17.48
CA VAL A 483 25.18 11.74 16.86
C VAL A 483 25.98 10.48 17.16
N VAL A 484 25.41 9.30 16.88
CA VAL A 484 26.16 8.04 16.82
C VAL A 484 26.74 7.88 15.41
N PRO A 485 28.05 8.10 15.18
CA PRO A 485 28.64 7.97 13.86
C PRO A 485 28.58 6.51 13.37
N MET A 486 28.57 6.28 12.05
CA MET A 486 28.43 4.93 11.47
C MET A 486 29.47 3.94 12.01
N SER A 487 30.72 4.37 12.23
CA SER A 487 31.74 3.50 12.84
C SER A 487 31.40 3.05 14.26
N GLU A 488 30.65 3.84 15.04
CA GLU A 488 30.15 3.45 16.35
C GLU A 488 28.92 2.55 16.22
N GLN A 489 28.02 2.79 15.27
CA GLN A 489 26.87 1.90 15.01
C GLN A 489 27.34 0.46 14.71
N VAL A 490 28.42 0.30 13.92
CA VAL A 490 29.03 -1.01 13.66
C VAL A 490 29.66 -1.62 14.92
N GLN A 491 30.25 -0.81 15.80
CA GLN A 491 30.75 -1.27 17.10
C GLN A 491 29.61 -1.72 18.04
N GLN A 492 28.49 -1.01 18.05
CA GLN A 492 27.29 -1.39 18.79
C GLN A 492 26.75 -2.74 18.28
N PHE A 493 26.73 -2.94 16.96
CA PHE A 493 26.39 -4.25 16.40
C PHE A 493 27.38 -5.35 16.83
N ARG A 494 28.70 -5.08 16.85
CA ARG A 494 29.70 -6.03 17.38
C ARG A 494 29.39 -6.41 18.84
N ALA A 495 28.97 -5.46 19.67
CA ALA A 495 28.56 -5.75 21.04
C ALA A 495 27.32 -6.67 21.09
N VAL A 496 26.30 -6.40 20.26
CA VAL A 496 25.11 -7.26 20.14
C VAL A 496 25.51 -8.67 19.66
N LYS A 497 26.38 -8.79 18.66
CA LYS A 497 26.89 -10.09 18.19
C LYS A 497 27.58 -10.88 19.29
N ASN A 498 28.36 -10.22 20.15
CA ASN A 498 29.02 -10.87 21.28
C ASN A 498 28.00 -11.36 22.32
N ILE A 499 26.95 -10.58 22.59
CA ILE A 499 25.84 -10.98 23.46
C ILE A 499 25.12 -12.20 22.87
N LEU A 500 24.77 -12.17 21.58
CA LEU A 500 24.16 -13.30 20.88
C LEU A 500 25.04 -14.54 21.01
N THR A 501 26.33 -14.43 20.73
CA THR A 501 27.30 -15.53 20.86
C THR A 501 27.32 -16.12 22.27
N ALA A 502 27.30 -15.27 23.30
CA ALA A 502 27.32 -15.70 24.70
C ALA A 502 26.02 -16.39 25.14
N VAL A 503 24.87 -16.00 24.57
CA VAL A 503 23.55 -16.52 24.95
C VAL A 503 23.19 -17.81 24.21
N MET A 504 23.38 -17.87 22.89
CA MET A 504 22.93 -19.01 22.06
C MET A 504 24.07 -19.88 21.50
N GLY A 505 25.33 -19.51 21.77
CA GLY A 505 26.51 -20.16 21.22
C GLY A 505 26.91 -19.61 19.84
N GLN A 506 28.17 -19.83 19.47
CA GLN A 506 28.77 -19.29 18.25
C GLN A 506 28.04 -19.74 16.97
N GLU A 507 27.70 -21.02 16.85
CA GLU A 507 27.07 -21.58 15.64
C GLU A 507 25.65 -21.04 15.44
N SER A 508 24.81 -21.08 16.49
CA SER A 508 23.45 -20.55 16.45
C SER A 508 23.42 -19.04 16.17
N ALA A 509 24.33 -18.28 16.80
CA ALA A 509 24.46 -16.85 16.54
C ALA A 509 24.88 -16.58 15.10
N GLN A 510 25.85 -17.33 14.57
CA GLN A 510 26.28 -17.19 13.18
C GLN A 510 25.13 -17.51 12.21
N LYS A 511 24.36 -18.56 12.47
CA LYS A 511 23.18 -18.92 11.68
C LYS A 511 22.14 -17.81 11.69
N LEU A 512 21.74 -17.34 12.88
CA LEU A 512 20.80 -16.23 13.07
C LEU A 512 21.23 -15.02 12.24
N LEU A 513 22.47 -14.57 12.38
CA LEU A 513 22.99 -13.40 11.68
C LEU A 513 23.05 -13.59 10.16
N SER A 514 23.39 -14.79 9.69
CA SER A 514 23.44 -15.08 8.26
C SER A 514 22.07 -15.16 7.59
N GLU A 515 21.03 -15.54 8.35
CA GLU A 515 19.65 -15.63 7.86
C GLU A 515 18.88 -14.30 8.03
N SER A 516 19.39 -13.39 8.87
CA SER A 516 18.85 -12.04 9.15
C SER A 516 19.17 -11.04 8.03
N VAL A 517 18.43 -9.94 8.00
CA VAL A 517 18.65 -8.83 7.04
C VAL A 517 19.24 -7.61 7.75
N PHE A 518 20.23 -6.98 7.10
CA PHE A 518 20.85 -5.74 7.52
C PHE A 518 20.41 -4.63 6.58
N VAL A 519 19.73 -3.61 7.10
CA VAL A 519 19.28 -2.47 6.29
C VAL A 519 20.16 -1.26 6.55
N PHE A 520 20.60 -0.61 5.47
CA PHE A 520 21.46 0.57 5.47
C PHE A 520 20.78 1.78 4.86
N SER A 521 20.90 2.95 5.50
CA SER A 521 20.57 4.27 4.93
C SER A 521 21.63 5.29 5.34
N SER A 522 22.51 5.68 4.41
CA SER A 522 23.56 6.67 4.70
C SER A 522 24.16 7.29 3.44
N GLY A 523 24.75 8.49 3.56
CA GLY A 523 25.32 9.28 2.47
C GLY A 523 24.63 10.65 2.26
N THR A 524 23.35 10.75 2.60
CA THR A 524 22.58 12.00 2.48
C THR A 524 23.19 13.13 3.32
N ASN A 525 23.46 12.85 4.60
CA ASN A 525 24.02 13.84 5.52
C ASN A 525 25.45 14.24 5.16
N ASP A 526 26.25 13.33 4.59
CA ASP A 526 27.59 13.64 4.11
C ASP A 526 27.53 14.63 2.96
N ILE A 527 26.62 14.42 2.00
CA ILE A 527 26.42 15.36 0.88
C ILE A 527 25.91 16.71 1.40
N PHE A 528 24.95 16.74 2.33
CA PHE A 528 24.54 18.00 2.95
C PHE A 528 25.71 18.71 3.65
N ALA A 529 26.54 17.98 4.40
CA ALA A 529 27.72 18.53 5.05
C ALA A 529 28.71 19.13 4.04
N TYR A 530 28.96 18.43 2.93
CA TYR A 530 29.80 18.93 1.83
C TYR A 530 29.33 20.30 1.32
N PHE A 531 28.04 20.41 0.99
CA PHE A 531 27.49 21.67 0.47
C PHE A 531 27.41 22.78 1.51
N MET A 532 27.18 22.46 2.79
CA MET A 532 27.26 23.45 3.87
C MET A 532 28.67 24.02 4.03
N ARG A 533 29.71 23.18 3.98
CA ARG A 533 31.12 23.62 4.04
C ARG A 533 31.47 24.50 2.84
N LEU A 534 31.06 24.07 1.64
CA LEU A 534 31.25 24.82 0.40
C LEU A 534 30.57 26.21 0.47
N ALA A 535 29.33 26.27 0.95
CA ALA A 535 28.59 27.53 1.11
C ALA A 535 29.22 28.45 2.17
N ALA A 536 29.87 27.89 3.19
CA ALA A 536 30.64 28.63 4.19
C ALA A 536 32.01 29.11 3.71
N GLY A 537 32.38 28.86 2.44
CA GLY A 537 33.68 29.22 1.87
C GLY A 537 34.85 28.40 2.44
N GLN A 538 34.56 27.24 3.03
CA GLN A 538 35.59 26.32 3.50
C GLN A 538 36.16 25.52 2.32
N ASP A 539 37.41 25.07 2.48
CA ASP A 539 38.01 24.16 1.52
C ASP A 539 37.29 22.81 1.56
N VAL A 540 36.90 22.32 0.39
CA VAL A 540 36.21 21.04 0.23
C VAL A 540 36.89 20.21 -0.85
N PRO A 541 36.94 18.88 -0.72
CA PRO A 541 37.50 18.02 -1.75
C PRO A 541 36.76 18.19 -3.07
N THR A 542 37.39 17.78 -4.17
CA THR A 542 36.67 17.66 -5.44
C THR A 542 35.54 16.63 -5.31
N ARG A 543 34.50 16.74 -6.14
CA ARG A 543 33.39 15.77 -6.15
C ARG A 543 33.88 14.32 -6.27
N ALA A 544 34.87 14.06 -7.12
CA ALA A 544 35.41 12.72 -7.32
C ALA A 544 36.09 12.19 -6.04
N GLU A 545 36.93 13.00 -5.40
CA GLU A 545 37.58 12.64 -4.13
C GLU A 545 36.55 12.39 -3.02
N PHE A 546 35.52 13.24 -2.94
CA PHE A 546 34.45 13.12 -1.95
C PHE A 546 33.59 11.87 -2.14
N ILE A 547 33.17 11.56 -3.37
CA ILE A 547 32.41 10.33 -3.65
C ILE A 547 33.29 9.11 -3.37
N THR A 548 34.56 9.15 -3.76
CA THR A 548 35.51 8.06 -3.50
C THR A 548 35.66 7.79 -2.00
N SER A 549 35.73 8.82 -1.16
CA SER A 549 35.84 8.64 0.29
C SER A 549 34.58 8.01 0.91
N GLN A 550 33.38 8.41 0.45
CA GLN A 550 32.14 7.79 0.88
C GLN A 550 32.05 6.31 0.47
N ILE A 551 32.39 5.97 -0.78
CA ILE A 551 32.37 4.59 -1.28
C ILE A 551 33.39 3.73 -0.53
N THR A 552 34.57 4.26 -0.22
CA THR A 552 35.58 3.57 0.58
C THR A 552 35.09 3.28 2.01
N ALA A 553 34.43 4.25 2.64
CA ALA A 553 33.83 4.06 3.97
C ALA A 553 32.73 2.99 3.92
N TYR A 554 31.87 3.03 2.90
CA TYR A 554 30.80 2.07 2.69
C TYR A 554 31.33 0.63 2.56
N GLU A 555 32.36 0.44 1.74
CA GLU A 555 33.03 -0.86 1.57
C GLU A 555 33.55 -1.39 2.91
N SER A 556 34.19 -0.52 3.69
CA SER A 556 34.73 -0.88 5.01
C SER A 556 33.63 -1.39 5.93
N TYR A 557 32.50 -0.68 6.05
CA TYR A 557 31.42 -1.06 6.95
C TYR A 557 30.70 -2.34 6.50
N ILE A 558 30.40 -2.50 5.20
CA ILE A 558 29.80 -3.74 4.68
C ILE A 558 30.73 -4.93 4.93
N THR A 559 32.03 -4.76 4.67
CA THR A 559 33.04 -5.82 4.89
C THR A 559 33.15 -6.17 6.37
N GLU A 560 33.12 -5.18 7.26
CA GLU A 560 33.17 -5.41 8.71
C GLU A 560 31.95 -6.16 9.22
N LEU A 561 30.74 -5.78 8.79
CA LEU A 561 29.50 -6.49 9.14
C LEU A 561 29.46 -7.90 8.56
N TYR A 562 29.95 -8.09 7.33
CA TYR A 562 30.10 -9.41 6.73
C TYR A 562 31.02 -10.30 7.56
N ASN A 563 32.15 -9.76 8.02
CA ASN A 563 33.09 -10.47 8.91
C ASN A 563 32.47 -10.77 10.29
N LEU A 564 31.48 -9.99 10.72
CA LEU A 564 30.71 -10.23 11.94
C LEU A 564 29.53 -11.21 11.76
N GLY A 565 29.25 -11.63 10.52
CA GLY A 565 28.30 -12.70 10.21
C GLY A 565 27.11 -12.29 9.34
N ALA A 566 26.99 -11.01 8.98
CA ALA A 566 25.96 -10.52 8.09
C ALA A 566 26.11 -11.10 6.67
N ARG A 567 25.00 -11.47 6.02
CA ARG A 567 25.01 -11.98 4.65
C ARG A 567 24.03 -11.29 3.72
N LYS A 568 22.92 -10.74 4.24
CA LYS A 568 21.88 -10.08 3.44
C LYS A 568 21.83 -8.60 3.74
N PHE A 569 22.03 -7.77 2.71
CA PHE A 569 22.11 -6.32 2.85
C PHE A 569 21.04 -5.62 2.01
N GLY A 570 20.05 -5.01 2.65
CA GLY A 570 19.13 -4.08 2.02
C GLY A 570 19.70 -2.67 2.11
N ILE A 571 19.89 -1.98 1.00
CA ILE A 571 20.58 -0.69 0.97
C ILE A 571 19.66 0.35 0.35
N MET A 572 19.42 1.43 1.08
CA MET A 572 18.74 2.62 0.61
C MET A 572 19.80 3.59 0.05
N GLY A 573 19.71 3.88 -1.25
CA GLY A 573 20.51 4.92 -1.88
C GLY A 573 20.15 6.32 -1.40
N VAL A 574 20.82 7.33 -1.96
CA VAL A 574 20.50 8.75 -1.66
C VAL A 574 19.34 9.20 -2.55
N GLY A 575 18.32 9.80 -1.92
CA GLY A 575 17.14 10.35 -2.62
C GLY A 575 17.43 11.60 -3.46
N ALA A 576 16.39 12.20 -4.03
CA ALA A 576 16.47 13.48 -4.73
C ALA A 576 16.62 14.66 -3.74
N ILE A 577 17.72 14.67 -2.97
CA ILE A 577 17.97 15.58 -1.84
C ILE A 577 18.07 17.07 -2.24
N GLY A 578 18.33 17.36 -3.52
CA GLY A 578 18.25 18.72 -4.05
C GLY A 578 16.81 19.23 -4.18
N CYS A 579 15.82 18.35 -4.11
CA CYS A 579 14.39 18.67 -4.18
C CYS A 579 13.73 18.81 -2.80
N CYS A 580 14.44 18.55 -1.70
CA CYS A 580 13.90 18.70 -0.35
C CYS A 580 13.42 20.15 -0.09
N PRO A 581 12.38 20.35 0.73
CA PRO A 581 11.82 21.67 1.02
C PRO A 581 12.87 22.71 1.45
N ALA A 582 13.85 22.33 2.28
CA ALA A 582 14.90 23.25 2.72
C ALA A 582 15.80 23.74 1.57
N GLN A 583 16.13 22.88 0.61
CA GLN A 583 16.92 23.21 -0.58
C GLN A 583 16.15 24.13 -1.54
N ARG A 584 14.83 23.95 -1.65
CA ARG A 584 13.95 24.86 -2.39
C ARG A 584 13.80 26.22 -1.70
N GLY A 585 13.83 26.23 -0.37
CA GLY A 585 13.71 27.43 0.46
C GLY A 585 14.94 28.35 0.50
N LEU A 586 16.11 27.92 0.00
CA LEU A 586 17.35 28.71 0.10
C LEU A 586 17.20 30.11 -0.52
N ALA A 587 17.81 31.11 0.12
CA ALA A 587 17.75 32.50 -0.33
C ALA A 587 18.36 32.72 -1.73
N ASN A 588 19.40 31.94 -2.08
CA ASN A 588 20.01 31.95 -3.41
C ASN A 588 19.28 31.06 -4.43
N ASN A 589 18.14 30.45 -4.06
CA ASN A 589 17.25 29.69 -4.92
C ASN A 589 15.84 30.34 -4.94
N PRO A 590 15.67 31.52 -5.55
CA PRO A 590 14.40 32.23 -5.53
C PRO A 590 13.29 31.50 -6.32
N GLY A 591 13.67 30.71 -7.34
CA GLY A 591 12.72 29.91 -8.13
C GLY A 591 12.21 28.67 -7.40
N GLY A 592 12.95 28.18 -6.40
CA GLY A 592 12.58 26.99 -5.63
C GLY A 592 12.62 25.68 -6.43
N ASP A 593 13.38 25.67 -7.52
CA ASP A 593 13.65 24.48 -8.31
C ASP A 593 14.54 23.50 -7.52
N CYS A 594 14.49 22.22 -7.90
CA CYS A 594 15.43 21.24 -7.38
C CYS A 594 16.89 21.62 -7.71
N LEU A 595 17.77 21.51 -6.73
CA LEU A 595 19.20 21.79 -6.91
C LEU A 595 19.88 20.64 -7.67
N GLY A 596 20.01 20.81 -8.99
CA GLY A 596 20.65 19.83 -9.87
C GLY A 596 22.09 19.47 -9.47
N SER A 597 22.83 20.41 -8.86
CA SER A 597 24.18 20.16 -8.34
C SER A 597 24.18 19.09 -7.24
N MET A 598 23.28 19.19 -6.24
CA MET A 598 23.14 18.20 -5.18
C MET A 598 22.62 16.86 -5.71
N ASN A 599 21.58 16.90 -6.54
CA ASN A 599 21.01 15.69 -7.15
C ASN A 599 22.05 14.92 -7.98
N SER A 600 22.97 15.63 -8.63
CA SER A 600 24.05 14.96 -9.36
C SER A 600 25.00 14.18 -8.42
N PHE A 601 25.28 14.66 -7.21
CA PHE A 601 26.04 13.88 -6.22
C PHE A 601 25.31 12.60 -5.84
N ALA A 602 23.98 12.67 -5.62
CA ALA A 602 23.17 11.49 -5.32
C ALA A 602 23.22 10.45 -6.44
N THR A 603 23.02 10.85 -7.69
CA THR A 603 23.06 9.92 -8.84
C THR A 603 24.45 9.32 -9.08
N THR A 604 25.52 10.10 -8.89
CA THR A 604 26.89 9.58 -9.00
C THR A 604 27.22 8.63 -7.87
N PHE A 605 26.85 8.98 -6.62
CA PHE A 605 27.02 8.09 -5.48
C PHE A 605 26.31 6.75 -5.71
N HIS A 606 25.06 6.77 -6.19
CA HIS A 606 24.32 5.55 -6.53
C HIS A 606 25.04 4.70 -7.59
N SER A 607 25.54 5.32 -8.66
CA SER A 607 26.26 4.62 -9.74
C SER A 607 27.55 3.95 -9.25
N GLU A 608 28.32 4.64 -8.39
CA GLU A 608 29.52 4.07 -7.78
C GLU A 608 29.18 2.96 -6.78
N LEU A 609 28.05 3.08 -6.07
CA LEU A 609 27.59 2.06 -5.13
C LEU A 609 27.14 0.77 -5.84
N ILE A 610 26.51 0.86 -7.03
CA ILE A 610 26.25 -0.30 -7.89
C ILE A 610 27.56 -1.04 -8.20
N THR A 611 28.59 -0.28 -8.61
CA THR A 611 29.91 -0.84 -8.97
C THR A 611 30.56 -1.52 -7.76
N LEU A 612 30.53 -0.86 -6.60
CA LEU A 612 31.07 -1.42 -5.36
C LEU A 612 30.35 -2.71 -4.97
N LEU A 613 29.01 -2.73 -4.95
CA LEU A 613 28.25 -3.89 -4.49
C LEU A 613 28.40 -5.08 -5.44
N HIS A 614 28.49 -4.83 -6.75
CA HIS A 614 28.83 -5.87 -7.71
C HIS A 614 30.21 -6.47 -7.42
N ASP A 615 31.23 -5.64 -7.22
CA ASP A 615 32.59 -6.10 -6.89
C ASP A 615 32.63 -6.88 -5.55
N ILE A 616 32.02 -6.36 -4.49
CA ILE A 616 31.89 -7.05 -3.20
C ILE A 616 31.19 -8.42 -3.39
N SER A 617 30.10 -8.49 -4.16
CA SER A 617 29.37 -9.74 -4.39
C SER A 617 30.19 -10.80 -5.11
N SER A 618 31.15 -10.38 -5.94
CA SER A 618 32.08 -11.28 -6.62
C SER A 618 33.19 -11.80 -5.70
N ARG A 619 33.54 -11.04 -4.65
CA ARG A 619 34.66 -11.34 -3.73
C ARG A 619 34.24 -11.99 -2.43
N LEU A 620 33.02 -11.75 -1.93
CA LEU A 620 32.55 -12.21 -0.63
C LEU A 620 31.51 -13.34 -0.78
N PRO A 621 31.88 -14.61 -0.50
CA PRO A 621 30.98 -15.74 -0.69
C PRO A 621 29.68 -15.65 0.11
N GLY A 622 28.55 -15.86 -0.57
CA GLY A 622 27.23 -15.91 0.06
C GLY A 622 26.67 -14.56 0.50
N ILE A 623 27.34 -13.44 0.18
CA ILE A 623 26.72 -12.13 0.33
C ILE A 623 25.60 -11.96 -0.70
N LYS A 624 24.49 -11.37 -0.26
CA LYS A 624 23.36 -10.97 -1.09
C LYS A 624 23.02 -9.53 -0.77
N TYR A 625 22.67 -8.76 -1.78
CA TYR A 625 22.31 -7.36 -1.58
C TYR A 625 21.12 -6.95 -2.45
N SER A 626 20.46 -5.88 -2.04
CA SER A 626 19.48 -5.13 -2.81
C SER A 626 19.76 -3.65 -2.59
N LEU A 627 19.96 -2.90 -3.66
CA LEU A 627 20.18 -1.45 -3.64
C LEU A 627 18.97 -0.73 -4.23
N GLY A 628 18.33 0.13 -3.43
CA GLY A 628 17.27 1.02 -3.86
C GLY A 628 17.78 2.31 -4.46
N ASP A 629 17.33 2.64 -5.67
CA ASP A 629 17.50 3.92 -6.32
C ASP A 629 16.48 4.94 -5.78
N MET A 630 16.76 5.43 -4.58
CA MET A 630 15.92 6.42 -3.91
C MET A 630 15.79 7.71 -4.72
N TYR A 631 16.79 8.07 -5.54
CA TYR A 631 16.71 9.25 -6.41
C TYR A 631 15.60 9.09 -7.44
N THR A 632 15.62 7.98 -8.18
CA THR A 632 14.62 7.66 -9.20
C THR A 632 13.22 7.51 -8.58
N MET A 633 13.12 6.86 -7.41
CA MET A 633 11.85 6.76 -6.67
C MET A 633 11.29 8.14 -6.32
N THR A 634 12.08 9.02 -5.69
CA THR A 634 11.61 10.35 -5.28
C THR A 634 11.25 11.22 -6.48
N MET A 635 12.07 11.23 -7.54
CA MET A 635 11.78 12.01 -8.75
C MET A 635 10.49 11.54 -9.42
N HIS A 636 10.26 10.23 -9.49
CA HIS A 636 9.04 9.68 -10.06
C HIS A 636 7.79 10.15 -9.30
N VAL A 637 7.82 10.12 -7.97
CA VAL A 637 6.71 10.63 -7.14
C VAL A 637 6.50 12.13 -7.33
N ILE A 638 7.58 12.92 -7.42
CA ILE A 638 7.49 14.38 -7.68
C ILE A 638 6.89 14.68 -9.06
N GLU A 639 7.23 13.87 -10.07
CA GLU A 639 6.78 14.06 -11.46
C GLU A 639 5.34 13.56 -11.69
N THR A 640 4.90 12.56 -10.91
CA THR A 640 3.59 11.92 -11.03
C THR A 640 2.84 11.83 -9.69
N PRO A 641 2.67 12.94 -8.96
CA PRO A 641 2.18 12.90 -7.58
C PRO A 641 0.72 12.43 -7.45
N GLN A 642 -0.08 12.66 -8.50
CA GLN A 642 -1.49 12.25 -8.58
C GLN A 642 -1.67 10.73 -8.60
N ASP A 643 -0.69 9.97 -9.11
CA ASP A 643 -0.72 8.51 -9.11
C ASP A 643 -0.60 7.94 -7.68
N TYR A 644 -0.14 8.76 -6.74
CA TYR A 644 0.09 8.43 -5.33
C TYR A 644 -0.75 9.29 -4.37
N TYR A 645 -1.70 10.07 -4.91
CA TYR A 645 -2.61 10.94 -4.15
C TYR A 645 -1.92 12.06 -3.35
N PHE A 646 -0.65 12.39 -3.66
CA PHE A 646 -0.02 13.58 -3.12
C PHE A 646 -0.51 14.82 -3.87
N THR A 647 -1.01 15.83 -3.13
CA THR A 647 -1.31 17.14 -3.71
C THR A 647 -0.18 18.14 -3.50
N GLU A 648 0.75 17.87 -2.57
CA GLU A 648 1.89 18.72 -2.26
C GLU A 648 3.19 17.91 -2.17
N VAL A 649 4.13 18.21 -3.06
CA VAL A 649 5.41 17.50 -3.19
C VAL A 649 6.64 18.41 -3.13
N GLU A 650 6.45 19.70 -2.88
CA GLU A 650 7.52 20.69 -2.78
C GLU A 650 7.67 21.27 -1.38
N ARG A 651 6.56 21.45 -0.65
CA ARG A 651 6.52 22.04 0.69
C ARG A 651 6.48 20.97 1.77
N ALA A 652 7.02 21.31 2.94
CA ALA A 652 6.91 20.48 4.13
C ALA A 652 5.53 20.65 4.78
N CYS A 653 4.99 19.57 5.36
CA CYS A 653 3.78 19.64 6.16
C CYS A 653 4.00 20.40 7.49
N CYS A 654 5.13 20.21 8.16
CA CYS A 654 5.51 20.91 9.39
C CYS A 654 6.75 21.78 9.19
N GLY A 655 6.63 23.09 9.44
CA GLY A 655 7.78 23.97 9.57
C GLY A 655 7.41 25.46 9.54
N ILE A 656 8.33 26.31 9.09
CA ILE A 656 8.17 27.78 9.09
C ILE A 656 8.80 28.35 7.81
N GLY A 657 8.26 29.46 7.31
CA GLY A 657 8.89 30.25 6.25
C GLY A 657 8.66 29.69 4.84
N ARG A 658 9.57 29.99 3.91
CA ARG A 658 9.49 29.50 2.51
C ARG A 658 9.50 27.97 2.48
N TYR A 659 8.62 27.40 1.65
CA TYR A 659 8.36 25.96 1.56
C TYR A 659 8.04 25.26 2.89
N ASN A 660 7.67 26.04 3.92
CA ASN A 660 7.52 25.57 5.28
C ASN A 660 8.81 24.92 5.83
N ALA A 661 9.98 25.41 5.44
CA ALA A 661 11.24 24.70 5.64
C ALA A 661 12.48 25.58 5.95
N GLU A 662 12.30 26.83 6.40
CA GLU A 662 13.42 27.69 6.81
C GLU A 662 13.90 27.40 8.24
N GLU A 663 13.01 26.91 9.11
CA GLU A 663 13.32 26.46 10.47
C GLU A 663 12.89 25.01 10.67
N ILE A 664 13.56 24.31 11.59
CA ILE A 664 13.19 22.96 12.04
C ILE A 664 11.77 22.99 12.61
N CYS A 665 10.97 21.95 12.32
CA CYS A 665 9.63 21.75 12.88
C CYS A 665 9.66 21.87 14.42
N ASN A 666 8.83 22.75 14.97
CA ASN A 666 8.72 23.03 16.40
C ASN A 666 7.32 23.55 16.75
N ILE A 667 7.05 23.85 18.02
CA ILE A 667 5.72 24.28 18.48
C ILE A 667 5.16 25.53 17.77
N ARG A 668 6.03 26.38 17.19
CA ARG A 668 5.62 27.58 16.43
C ARG A 668 5.40 27.29 14.93
N SER A 669 5.64 26.06 14.49
CA SER A 669 5.51 25.67 13.10
C SER A 669 4.06 25.66 12.62
N HIS A 670 3.88 25.98 11.35
CA HIS A 670 2.66 25.72 10.64
C HIS A 670 2.62 24.23 10.30
N LEU A 671 1.56 23.57 10.76
CA LEU A 671 1.25 22.19 10.44
C LEU A 671 0.19 22.17 9.33
N CYS A 672 0.38 21.32 8.32
CA CYS A 672 -0.61 21.11 7.26
C CYS A 672 -1.89 20.47 7.80
N GLU A 673 -3.01 20.71 7.13
CA GLU A 673 -4.31 20.18 7.54
C GLU A 673 -4.36 18.65 7.40
N ASN A 674 -3.95 18.13 6.24
CA ASN A 674 -3.90 16.71 5.95
C ASN A 674 -2.48 16.26 5.58
N ARG A 675 -1.89 15.40 6.41
CA ARG A 675 -0.52 14.89 6.26
C ARG A 675 -0.37 13.87 5.14
N ASN A 676 -1.45 13.21 4.74
CA ASN A 676 -1.44 12.22 3.66
C ASN A 676 -1.25 12.85 2.27
N ASP A 677 -1.55 14.14 2.14
CA ASP A 677 -1.42 14.88 0.88
C ASP A 677 0.03 15.31 0.59
N TYR A 678 0.93 15.16 1.57
CA TYR A 678 2.29 15.70 1.53
C TYR A 678 3.34 14.61 1.37
N LEU A 679 4.29 14.82 0.45
CA LEU A 679 5.49 14.00 0.33
C LEU A 679 6.44 14.20 1.53
N PHE A 680 6.64 15.46 1.93
CA PHE A 680 7.60 15.84 2.96
C PHE A 680 6.91 16.20 4.27
N TRP A 681 7.35 15.55 5.34
CA TRP A 681 6.93 15.88 6.70
C TRP A 681 7.54 17.20 7.16
N ASP A 682 8.86 17.32 7.08
CA ASP A 682 9.61 18.50 7.52
C ASP A 682 10.56 18.99 6.41
N GLN A 683 11.59 19.74 6.80
CA GLN A 683 12.63 20.25 5.91
C GLN A 683 13.26 19.21 4.96
N PHE A 684 13.28 17.94 5.35
CA PHE A 684 14.02 16.87 4.65
C PHE A 684 13.26 15.55 4.58
N HIS A 685 12.54 15.19 5.65
CA HIS A 685 12.06 13.84 5.89
C HIS A 685 10.67 13.59 5.30
N LEU A 686 10.36 12.32 5.06
CA LEU A 686 9.09 11.88 4.49
C LEU A 686 7.96 11.88 5.53
N THR A 687 6.73 12.14 5.06
CA THR A 687 5.52 11.80 5.84
C THR A 687 5.40 10.29 6.02
N GLU A 688 4.59 9.84 6.97
CA GLU A 688 4.32 8.41 7.18
C GLU A 688 3.81 7.74 5.88
N THR A 689 2.91 8.41 5.16
CA THR A 689 2.38 7.94 3.88
C THR A 689 3.46 7.82 2.81
N ALA A 690 4.35 8.81 2.71
CA ALA A 690 5.49 8.74 1.81
C ALA A 690 6.54 7.70 2.25
N ALA A 691 6.75 7.52 3.54
CA ALA A 691 7.64 6.50 4.09
C ALA A 691 7.12 5.08 3.79
N ARG A 692 5.79 4.87 3.88
CA ARG A 692 5.12 3.64 3.44
C ARG A 692 5.34 3.39 1.96
N LEU A 693 5.20 4.39 1.11
CA LEU A 693 5.43 4.26 -0.33
C LEU A 693 6.90 3.95 -0.64
N ALA A 694 7.84 4.68 -0.04
CA ALA A 694 9.27 4.49 -0.23
C ALA A 694 9.70 3.07 0.17
N ALA A 695 9.20 2.60 1.31
CA ALA A 695 9.43 1.24 1.74
C ALA A 695 8.87 0.25 0.68
N ALA A 696 7.71 0.52 0.06
CA ALA A 696 7.04 -0.42 -0.83
C ALA A 696 7.83 -0.60 -2.12
N TYR A 697 8.43 0.48 -2.63
CA TYR A 697 9.42 0.41 -3.70
C TYR A 697 10.64 -0.43 -3.33
N LEU A 698 11.18 -0.28 -2.12
CA LEU A 698 12.33 -1.07 -1.69
C LEU A 698 11.99 -2.57 -1.59
N TYR A 699 10.78 -2.88 -1.13
CA TYR A 699 10.39 -4.25 -0.81
C TYR A 699 9.85 -5.02 -2.02
N TYR A 700 9.00 -4.40 -2.83
CA TYR A 700 8.32 -5.03 -3.97
C TYR A 700 8.68 -4.44 -5.33
N GLY A 701 9.46 -3.35 -5.37
CA GLY A 701 9.81 -2.66 -6.61
C GLY A 701 10.49 -3.59 -7.63
N ASN A 702 10.32 -3.25 -8.90
CA ASN A 702 11.02 -3.93 -9.99
C ASN A 702 12.44 -3.37 -10.19
N THR A 703 13.17 -3.93 -11.17
CA THR A 703 14.57 -3.58 -11.43
C THR A 703 14.83 -2.13 -11.87
N THR A 704 13.78 -1.35 -12.13
CA THR A 704 13.89 0.09 -12.38
C THR A 704 14.24 0.86 -11.10
N TYR A 705 13.74 0.40 -9.95
CA TYR A 705 13.88 1.11 -8.68
C TYR A 705 14.81 0.39 -7.70
N VAL A 706 15.02 -0.91 -7.85
CA VAL A 706 15.87 -1.71 -6.95
C VAL A 706 16.74 -2.68 -7.76
N THR A 707 17.96 -2.96 -7.32
CA THR A 707 18.89 -3.82 -8.06
C THR A 707 19.82 -4.62 -7.14
N PRO A 708 20.19 -5.87 -7.49
CA PRO A 708 19.70 -6.68 -8.62
C PRO A 708 18.33 -7.31 -8.37
N VAL A 709 17.91 -7.36 -7.11
CA VAL A 709 16.65 -7.92 -6.62
C VAL A 709 16.01 -6.92 -5.66
N ASN A 710 14.73 -7.10 -5.31
CA ASN A 710 14.06 -6.31 -4.28
C ASN A 710 14.23 -6.91 -2.87
N PHE A 711 13.78 -6.22 -1.81
CA PHE A 711 13.99 -6.73 -0.45
C PHE A 711 13.18 -8.00 -0.18
N PHE A 712 12.00 -8.17 -0.81
CA PHE A 712 11.24 -9.42 -0.71
C PHE A 712 12.06 -10.62 -1.22
N GLN A 713 12.63 -10.52 -2.42
CA GLN A 713 13.49 -11.54 -3.02
C GLN A 713 14.78 -11.76 -2.20
N LEU A 714 15.36 -10.70 -1.63
CA LEU A 714 16.50 -10.80 -0.72
C LEU A 714 16.17 -11.65 0.53
N VAL A 715 14.95 -11.53 1.03
CA VAL A 715 14.44 -12.24 2.21
C VAL A 715 14.13 -13.71 1.88
N GLU A 716 13.40 -13.99 0.80
CA GLU A 716 12.88 -15.33 0.44
C GLU A 716 13.94 -16.40 0.16
N ASP A 717 15.17 -16.00 -0.22
CA ASP A 717 16.24 -16.92 -0.60
C ASP A 717 16.83 -17.74 0.58
N ASN A 718 16.06 -17.92 1.67
CA ASN A 718 16.25 -18.89 2.74
C ASN A 718 15.62 -20.27 2.41
N HIS A 719 14.61 -20.33 1.54
CA HIS A 719 13.85 -21.58 1.29
C HIS A 719 14.50 -22.52 0.26
N SER A 720 15.44 -22.02 -0.54
CA SER A 720 16.16 -22.78 -1.57
C SER A 720 17.08 -23.88 -1.02
N THR A 721 17.44 -23.84 0.27
CA THR A 721 18.46 -24.73 0.86
C THR A 721 17.89 -25.91 1.66
N ILE A 722 16.58 -25.93 1.94
CA ILE A 722 15.95 -26.99 2.77
C ILE A 722 15.51 -28.18 1.90
N LEU A 723 15.31 -28.00 0.60
CA LEU A 723 14.84 -29.05 -0.31
C LEU A 723 15.94 -29.98 -0.85
N LEU A 724 17.21 -29.75 -0.53
CA LEU A 724 18.33 -30.55 -1.05
C LEU A 724 18.93 -31.57 -0.06
N ASN A 725 18.41 -31.66 1.17
CA ASN A 725 18.96 -32.55 2.20
C ASN A 725 17.98 -33.61 2.73
N THR A 726 16.87 -33.88 2.04
CA THR A 726 15.92 -34.95 2.41
C THR A 726 15.95 -36.19 1.50
N GLU A 727 16.88 -36.27 0.55
CA GLU A 727 17.22 -37.52 -0.13
C GLU A 727 18.61 -38.02 0.31
N LYS A 728 18.66 -38.70 1.46
CA LYS A 728 19.60 -39.79 1.73
C LYS A 728 19.05 -40.74 2.78
#